data_AF-A0A6G0PVY6-F1
#
_entry.id   AF-A0A6G0PVY6-F1
#
_cell.length_a   1.000
_cell.length_b   1.000
_cell.length_c   1.000
_cell.angle_alpha   90.00
_cell.angle_beta   90.00
_cell.angle_gamma   90.00
#
_symmetry.space_group_name_H-M   'P 1'
#
loop_
_entity.id
_entity.type
_entity.pdbx_description
1 polymer ?
#
loop_
_entity_poly.entity_id
_entity_poly.type
_entity_poly.pdbx_seq_one_letter_code
_entity_poly.pdbx_strand_id
1 'polypeptide(L)'
;MVSTVSMTDFSPPLEIFPTTDTIEARRRLSTDALNSFRAIDKKGLRGFLEGGVFSLSTPLACAEHCIADPLCLSFDFETVSFDCYISHSDRYAHPEAYLDFPTGVYYEWQGVVDAPEIEPSGGLFNTQIVVRLLTAKLGAEIHYHVISSTKLVTTNLTATGLFGTGQNFSVAASGDIITLPKYSCKIYAIAAKEGMNDSTLVVSNEYQIFPSKYVYLVPNFNGEYHGRVARIELDLKGKKRPRPARFLEFSDYETPNGIGPYDGQVNVIDMSTLDLVFKGFYGGFTAFSKATFVNETYLVPAADDPKYSTTEWRVALKAQYTPSTTHSGFGSPAELERDVEYLYLVPFYNGTIYASKVLRVLALTFASTTPIVETLDVGSLDKSLKGFGSSFSDGSFGYLVPRENESGLFGKLVRFRIDNFTTASVEVLNLTAIDPRYVGFSSAFTYGAYAYMVPFRRPLVGDELTMNLREFPVSSSGLVVRVDLSTFRVAGSLDLAGVHPDLCGFSGAVTVTHFAYFIPYMRVKEPDSQELNPYSGLVGRVDLRDFSSVQYLNLTAIDSGLRGFMKGFAYRQYVFLVPHRSSFYDPMGPAQSGKVARIDTRDFSLNGVSFLDLTAALRSQVPDFADTDLRGFNGGVVSGKYGFFVPYFNGATFSGKVCRINLDKFDEVQTLDLTQLDSKLRGFADGILSRVEETLEANLFDEFQIRLGTTDPYDYHY
;
A
#
# COMPACT_ATOMS: atom_id res chain seq x y z
N MET A 1 38.38 73.03 2.05
CA MET A 1 37.72 73.33 0.75
C MET A 1 36.33 72.72 0.78
N VAL A 2 35.32 73.58 1.00
CA VAL A 2 33.95 73.67 0.42
C VAL A 2 33.64 72.58 -0.64
N SER A 3 32.49 71.87 -0.70
CA SER A 3 31.07 72.14 -0.37
C SER A 3 30.28 70.81 -0.36
N THR A 4 29.41 70.48 0.61
CA THR A 4 27.91 70.65 0.68
C THR A 4 27.12 69.87 -0.39
N VAL A 5 25.98 69.19 -0.18
CA VAL A 5 24.81 69.26 0.73
C VAL A 5 23.81 68.19 0.22
N SER A 6 22.73 67.68 0.85
CA SER A 6 22.26 67.39 2.22
C SER A 6 20.98 66.53 2.09
N MET A 7 20.61 65.88 3.19
CA MET A 7 19.41 65.04 3.44
C MET A 7 18.07 65.80 3.57
N THR A 8 17.01 65.02 3.91
CA THR A 8 15.74 65.30 4.67
C THR A 8 14.46 65.31 3.80
N ASP A 9 13.25 64.89 4.20
CA ASP A 9 12.66 64.17 5.36
C ASP A 9 11.17 63.81 5.04
N PHE A 10 10.50 63.15 6.00
CA PHE A 10 9.12 62.63 6.13
C PHE A 10 7.85 63.52 5.82
N SER A 11 6.81 62.89 5.21
CA SER A 11 5.30 62.85 5.44
C SER A 11 4.42 64.14 5.61
N PRO A 12 3.04 64.08 5.67
CA PRO A 12 1.90 63.75 4.74
C PRO A 12 0.86 64.95 4.64
N PRO A 13 -0.51 64.87 4.54
CA PRO A 13 -1.54 64.22 3.66
C PRO A 13 -2.59 65.21 2.98
N LEU A 14 -3.65 64.68 2.31
CA LEU A 14 -4.97 65.27 1.91
C LEU A 14 -4.97 66.31 0.73
N GLU A 15 -5.89 66.39 -0.27
CA GLU A 15 -7.22 65.83 -0.59
C GLU A 15 -7.64 66.28 -2.05
N ILE A 16 -8.70 65.64 -2.61
CA ILE A 16 -9.65 66.11 -3.69
C ILE A 16 -9.44 65.68 -5.18
N PHE A 17 -10.46 64.96 -5.70
CA PHE A 17 -10.79 64.44 -7.07
C PHE A 17 -11.13 65.53 -8.13
N PRO A 18 -11.61 65.26 -9.39
CA PRO A 18 -11.78 64.06 -10.26
C PRO A 18 -11.13 64.26 -11.68
N THR A 19 -11.10 63.36 -12.69
CA THR A 19 -12.19 62.83 -13.53
C THR A 19 -11.67 61.84 -14.61
N THR A 20 -12.50 60.82 -14.87
CA THR A 20 -12.85 60.17 -16.16
C THR A 20 -11.81 59.40 -17.00
N ASP A 21 -12.01 58.08 -16.99
CA ASP A 21 -12.15 57.15 -18.14
C ASP A 21 -11.14 57.17 -19.29
N THR A 22 -10.43 56.06 -19.49
CA THR A 22 -10.93 55.00 -20.41
C THR A 22 -10.05 53.73 -20.41
N ILE A 23 -10.70 52.62 -20.07
CA ILE A 23 -10.67 51.30 -20.74
C ILE A 23 -9.36 50.48 -20.70
N GLU A 24 -9.24 49.64 -19.67
CA GLU A 24 -8.54 48.35 -19.78
C GLU A 24 -9.47 47.29 -20.37
N ALA A 25 -9.10 46.75 -21.52
CA ALA A 25 -9.70 45.55 -22.08
C ALA A 25 -9.30 44.32 -21.25
N ARG A 26 -10.05 44.02 -20.18
CA ARG A 26 -10.08 42.69 -19.57
C ARG A 26 -11.07 41.83 -20.33
N ARG A 27 -10.56 40.81 -21.03
CA ARG A 27 -11.35 39.73 -21.63
C ARG A 27 -11.88 38.85 -20.48
N ARG A 28 -13.01 39.23 -19.87
CA ARG A 28 -13.80 38.38 -18.97
C ARG A 28 -14.67 37.46 -19.81
N LEU A 29 -14.37 36.15 -19.79
CA LEU A 29 -15.40 35.13 -19.97
C LEU A 29 -15.94 34.82 -18.57
N SER A 30 -16.87 35.63 -18.07
CA SER A 30 -17.62 35.30 -16.85
C SER A 30 -18.90 34.57 -17.27
N THR A 31 -18.93 33.26 -17.10
CA THR A 31 -20.21 32.54 -17.02
C THR A 31 -20.95 33.06 -15.79
N ASP A 32 -22.09 33.71 -15.98
CA ASP A 32 -23.00 34.15 -14.93
C ASP A 32 -23.37 32.94 -14.03
N ALA A 33 -23.12 33.02 -12.72
CA ALA A 33 -23.34 31.92 -11.77
C ALA A 33 -24.78 31.40 -11.80
N LEU A 34 -25.74 32.27 -12.11
CA LEU A 34 -27.14 31.92 -12.26
C LEU A 34 -27.40 30.92 -13.41
N ASN A 35 -26.55 30.90 -14.44
CA ASN A 35 -26.67 29.96 -15.55
C ASN A 35 -26.40 28.51 -15.14
N SER A 36 -25.79 28.27 -13.98
CA SER A 36 -25.63 26.92 -13.41
C SER A 36 -26.94 26.35 -12.86
N PHE A 37 -28.01 27.16 -12.81
CA PHE A 37 -29.30 26.78 -12.26
C PHE A 37 -30.44 26.95 -13.27
N ARG A 38 -31.37 26.01 -13.22
CA ARG A 38 -32.65 26.08 -13.93
C ARG A 38 -33.69 26.72 -13.01
N ALA A 39 -34.32 27.79 -13.49
CA ALA A 39 -35.43 28.44 -12.82
C ALA A 39 -36.76 27.71 -13.09
N ILE A 40 -37.59 27.60 -12.06
CA ILE A 40 -38.96 27.10 -12.15
C ILE A 40 -39.88 28.08 -11.42
N ASP A 41 -40.69 28.80 -12.21
CA ASP A 41 -41.58 29.83 -11.69
C ASP A 41 -42.71 29.26 -10.83
N LYS A 42 -43.12 30.04 -9.84
CA LYS A 42 -44.27 29.79 -8.96
C LYS A 42 -44.13 28.54 -8.09
N LYS A 43 -42.90 28.15 -7.79
CA LYS A 43 -42.55 26.96 -7.03
C LYS A 43 -41.52 27.29 -5.97
N GLY A 44 -41.48 26.49 -4.92
CA GLY A 44 -40.45 26.58 -3.88
C GLY A 44 -40.38 25.32 -3.02
N LEU A 45 -39.25 25.13 -2.33
CA LEU A 45 -39.03 24.03 -1.41
C LEU A 45 -39.28 24.50 0.03
N ARG A 46 -40.45 24.16 0.58
CA ARG A 46 -40.89 24.69 1.87
C ARG A 46 -40.40 23.83 3.03
N GLY A 47 -39.77 24.46 4.01
CA GLY A 47 -39.33 23.82 5.26
C GLY A 47 -37.87 23.36 5.29
N PHE A 48 -37.14 23.55 4.19
CA PHE A 48 -35.72 23.20 4.03
C PHE A 48 -34.92 24.48 3.75
N LEU A 49 -34.46 25.14 4.81
CA LEU A 49 -33.79 26.45 4.79
C LEU A 49 -32.43 26.40 5.52
N GLU A 50 -31.78 25.24 5.48
CA GLU A 50 -30.60 24.93 6.30
C GLU A 50 -29.38 25.79 5.93
N GLY A 51 -29.30 26.23 4.67
CA GLY A 51 -28.25 27.13 4.19
C GLY A 51 -28.49 28.61 4.53
N GLY A 52 -29.63 28.92 5.17
CA GLY A 52 -29.97 30.25 5.65
C GLY A 52 -30.82 31.09 4.68
N VAL A 53 -31.20 32.28 5.17
CA VAL A 53 -32.05 33.25 4.47
C VAL A 53 -31.29 34.56 4.29
N PHE A 54 -31.25 35.08 3.07
CA PHE A 54 -30.55 36.31 2.72
C PHE A 54 -31.53 37.32 2.11
N SER A 55 -31.80 38.40 2.85
CA SER A 55 -32.73 39.45 2.42
C SER A 55 -32.10 40.46 1.47
N LEU A 56 -32.95 41.17 0.70
CA LEU A 56 -32.54 42.19 -0.27
C LEU A 56 -31.52 41.65 -1.30
N SER A 57 -31.71 40.41 -1.71
CA SER A 57 -30.82 39.70 -2.62
C SER A 57 -31.25 39.85 -4.08
N THR A 58 -30.43 39.33 -4.99
CA THR A 58 -30.79 39.08 -6.40
C THR A 58 -30.66 37.59 -6.69
N PRO A 59 -31.31 37.06 -7.73
CA PRO A 59 -31.13 35.66 -8.11
C PRO A 59 -29.67 35.28 -8.34
N LEU A 60 -28.87 36.20 -8.90
CA LEU A 60 -27.43 36.01 -9.07
C LEU A 60 -26.69 35.88 -7.74
N ALA A 61 -26.95 36.78 -6.79
CA ALA A 61 -26.35 36.70 -5.46
C ALA A 61 -26.77 35.41 -4.73
N CYS A 62 -28.01 34.95 -4.90
CA CYS A 62 -28.45 33.64 -4.41
C CYS A 62 -27.63 32.49 -4.99
N ALA A 63 -27.44 32.49 -6.31
CA ALA A 63 -26.64 31.48 -6.99
C ALA A 63 -25.19 31.49 -6.50
N GLU A 64 -24.59 32.67 -6.29
CA GLU A 64 -23.24 32.80 -5.72
C GLU A 64 -23.16 32.25 -4.29
N HIS A 65 -24.17 32.53 -3.44
CA HIS A 65 -24.26 31.94 -2.10
C HIS A 65 -24.39 30.42 -2.14
N CYS A 66 -25.25 29.89 -3.02
CA CYS A 66 -25.43 28.46 -3.19
C CYS A 66 -24.16 27.77 -3.73
N ILE A 67 -23.41 28.39 -4.65
CA ILE A 67 -22.14 27.84 -5.15
C ILE A 67 -21.06 27.85 -4.04
N ALA A 68 -21.05 28.87 -3.18
CA ALA A 68 -20.11 28.99 -2.08
C ALA A 68 -20.42 28.04 -0.92
N ASP A 69 -21.70 27.66 -0.74
CA ASP A 69 -22.13 26.67 0.25
C ASP A 69 -21.98 25.24 -0.31
N PRO A 70 -21.02 24.44 0.19
CA PRO A 70 -20.77 23.10 -0.32
C PRO A 70 -21.93 22.12 -0.10
N LEU A 71 -22.93 22.48 0.71
CA LEU A 71 -24.11 21.66 0.99
C LEU A 71 -25.34 22.06 0.16
N CYS A 72 -25.29 23.16 -0.60
CA CYS A 72 -26.44 23.66 -1.32
C CYS A 72 -26.86 22.74 -2.49
N LEU A 73 -28.12 22.30 -2.48
CA LEU A 73 -28.73 21.50 -3.54
C LEU A 73 -29.76 22.29 -4.36
N SER A 74 -30.38 23.31 -3.78
CA SER A 74 -31.31 24.21 -4.47
C SER A 74 -31.48 25.52 -3.69
N PHE A 75 -32.12 26.52 -4.29
CA PHE A 75 -32.54 27.71 -3.56
C PHE A 75 -33.86 28.27 -4.10
N ASP A 76 -34.61 28.95 -3.22
CA ASP A 76 -35.79 29.74 -3.62
C ASP A 76 -35.46 31.23 -3.62
N PHE A 77 -36.01 31.95 -4.58
CA PHE A 77 -35.97 33.42 -4.61
C PHE A 77 -37.39 33.97 -4.61
N GLU A 78 -37.71 34.80 -3.62
CA GLU A 78 -39.01 35.45 -3.47
C GLU A 78 -39.01 36.82 -4.17
N THR A 79 -39.86 36.97 -5.18
CA THR A 79 -39.84 38.11 -6.09
C THR A 79 -40.43 39.40 -5.51
N VAL A 80 -41.21 39.31 -4.43
CA VAL A 80 -41.80 40.49 -3.76
C VAL A 80 -40.91 41.04 -2.66
N SER A 81 -40.39 40.17 -1.78
CA SER A 81 -39.54 40.59 -0.66
C SER A 81 -38.05 40.62 -0.99
N PHE A 82 -37.65 40.07 -2.14
CA PHE A 82 -36.25 39.89 -2.54
C PHE A 82 -35.47 39.02 -1.54
N ASP A 83 -36.15 38.09 -0.89
CA ASP A 83 -35.52 37.13 0.02
C ASP A 83 -35.04 35.90 -0.74
N CYS A 84 -33.83 35.47 -0.38
CA CYS A 84 -33.18 34.27 -0.86
C CYS A 84 -33.21 33.20 0.21
N TYR A 85 -33.52 31.96 -0.18
CA TYR A 85 -33.66 30.83 0.73
C TYR A 85 -32.77 29.69 0.24
N ILE A 86 -31.65 29.42 0.92
CA ILE A 86 -30.71 28.37 0.52
C ILE A 86 -31.12 27.04 1.16
N SER A 87 -31.21 25.98 0.36
CA SER A 87 -31.61 24.65 0.78
C SER A 87 -30.49 23.62 0.56
N HIS A 88 -30.27 22.78 1.56
CA HIS A 88 -29.39 21.60 1.46
C HIS A 88 -30.10 20.38 0.89
N SER A 89 -31.30 20.59 0.33
CA SER A 89 -32.20 19.58 -0.22
C SER A 89 -32.69 20.01 -1.60
N ASP A 90 -33.33 19.10 -2.33
CA ASP A 90 -33.98 19.39 -3.60
C ASP A 90 -35.31 18.64 -3.72
N ARG A 91 -36.09 18.98 -4.75
CA ARG A 91 -37.41 18.39 -5.00
C ARG A 91 -37.39 16.88 -5.30
N TYR A 92 -36.24 16.28 -5.58
CA TYR A 92 -36.13 14.85 -5.84
C TYR A 92 -35.93 14.09 -4.54
N ALA A 93 -35.14 14.65 -3.62
CA ALA A 93 -35.01 14.13 -2.26
C ALA A 93 -36.31 14.27 -1.45
N HIS A 94 -37.00 15.41 -1.59
CA HIS A 94 -38.22 15.73 -0.85
C HIS A 94 -39.34 16.27 -1.76
N PRO A 95 -39.96 15.42 -2.59
CA PRO A 95 -41.01 15.83 -3.51
C PRO A 95 -42.25 16.39 -2.79
N GLU A 96 -42.52 15.97 -1.55
CA GLU A 96 -43.61 16.46 -0.72
C GLU A 96 -43.45 17.93 -0.29
N ALA A 97 -42.21 18.43 -0.26
CA ALA A 97 -41.89 19.80 0.15
C ALA A 97 -41.85 20.78 -1.03
N TYR A 98 -41.90 20.26 -2.26
CA TYR A 98 -41.91 21.04 -3.49
C TYR A 98 -43.33 21.52 -3.81
N LEU A 99 -43.67 22.71 -3.31
CA LEU A 99 -45.04 23.23 -3.28
C LEU A 99 -45.21 24.45 -4.19
N ASP A 100 -46.48 24.81 -4.45
CA ASP A 100 -46.81 26.05 -5.13
C ASP A 100 -46.42 27.26 -4.27
N PHE A 101 -45.68 28.19 -4.87
CA PHE A 101 -45.25 29.42 -4.23
C PHE A 101 -45.47 30.56 -5.22
N PRO A 102 -46.66 31.19 -5.25
CA PRO A 102 -47.07 32.09 -6.34
C PRO A 102 -46.12 33.24 -6.66
N THR A 103 -45.34 33.67 -5.67
CA THR A 103 -44.40 34.79 -5.74
C THR A 103 -42.93 34.36 -5.73
N GLY A 104 -42.66 33.05 -5.61
CA GLY A 104 -41.30 32.50 -5.61
C GLY A 104 -40.89 31.85 -6.93
N VAL A 105 -39.58 31.76 -7.10
CA VAL A 105 -38.91 31.02 -8.18
C VAL A 105 -37.95 30.02 -7.55
N TYR A 106 -38.14 28.74 -7.84
CA TYR A 106 -37.25 27.66 -7.39
C TYR A 106 -36.10 27.49 -8.39
N TYR A 107 -34.87 27.40 -7.89
CA TYR A 107 -33.67 27.19 -8.67
C TYR A 107 -32.99 25.88 -8.28
N GLU A 108 -32.84 24.98 -9.26
CA GLU A 108 -32.11 23.72 -9.12
C GLU A 108 -30.89 23.68 -10.04
N TRP A 109 -29.86 22.95 -9.64
CA TRP A 109 -28.68 22.76 -10.49
C TRP A 109 -29.04 22.15 -11.84
N GLN A 110 -28.43 22.68 -12.91
CA GLN A 110 -28.55 22.14 -14.27
C GLN A 110 -27.18 21.89 -14.90
N GLY A 111 -27.17 21.17 -16.03
CA GLY A 111 -25.96 20.85 -16.77
C GLY A 111 -25.62 19.36 -16.72
N VAL A 112 -24.32 19.07 -16.83
CA VAL A 112 -23.77 17.71 -16.80
C VAL A 112 -23.18 17.47 -15.42
N VAL A 113 -23.47 16.32 -14.83
CA VAL A 113 -22.89 15.91 -13.54
C VAL A 113 -21.38 15.72 -13.67
N ASP A 114 -20.61 16.13 -12.64
CA ASP A 114 -19.17 15.91 -12.61
C ASP A 114 -18.82 14.43 -12.70
N ALA A 115 -17.90 14.11 -13.61
CA ALA A 115 -17.48 12.73 -13.85
C ALA A 115 -16.89 12.10 -12.58
N PRO A 116 -17.14 10.80 -12.35
CA PRO A 116 -16.68 10.16 -11.14
C PRO A 116 -15.17 9.97 -11.13
N GLU A 117 -14.56 10.14 -9.97
CA GLU A 117 -13.18 9.76 -9.67
C GLU A 117 -13.15 8.37 -9.03
N ILE A 118 -12.16 7.57 -9.44
CA ILE A 118 -11.96 6.18 -9.00
C ILE A 118 -10.60 6.10 -8.32
N GLU A 119 -10.57 5.73 -7.04
CA GLU A 119 -9.38 5.87 -6.21
C GLU A 119 -9.05 4.60 -5.39
N PRO A 120 -7.91 3.92 -5.62
CA PRO A 120 -6.95 4.15 -6.70
C PRO A 120 -7.51 3.71 -8.06
N SER A 121 -7.03 4.29 -9.16
CA SER A 121 -7.42 3.87 -10.52
C SER A 121 -6.45 2.83 -11.09
N GLY A 122 -6.71 1.56 -10.77
CA GLY A 122 -5.93 0.40 -11.20
C GLY A 122 -4.70 0.10 -10.31
N GLY A 123 -3.95 -0.93 -10.69
CA GLY A 123 -2.75 -1.38 -9.98
C GLY A 123 -2.59 -2.89 -9.95
N LEU A 124 -1.50 -3.38 -9.38
CA LEU A 124 -1.21 -4.81 -9.21
C LEU A 124 -1.31 -5.18 -7.73
N PHE A 125 -2.15 -6.16 -7.42
CA PHE A 125 -2.47 -6.54 -6.05
C PHE A 125 -2.47 -8.05 -5.90
N ASN A 126 -1.78 -8.54 -4.86
CA ASN A 126 -1.75 -9.97 -4.54
C ASN A 126 -2.98 -10.45 -3.75
N THR A 127 -3.96 -9.56 -3.54
CA THR A 127 -5.13 -9.80 -2.72
C THR A 127 -6.29 -8.89 -3.14
N GLN A 128 -7.46 -9.06 -2.51
CA GLN A 128 -8.59 -8.15 -2.69
C GLN A 128 -8.32 -6.80 -2.04
N ILE A 129 -8.64 -5.76 -2.79
CA ILE A 129 -8.56 -4.38 -2.34
C ILE A 129 -9.93 -3.73 -2.31
N VAL A 130 -9.96 -2.54 -1.72
CA VAL A 130 -11.09 -1.64 -1.82
C VAL A 130 -10.75 -0.42 -2.66
N VAL A 131 -11.75 0.11 -3.34
CA VAL A 131 -11.68 1.30 -4.17
C VAL A 131 -12.76 2.26 -3.73
N ARG A 132 -12.43 3.54 -3.68
CA ARG A 132 -13.37 4.62 -3.40
C ARG A 132 -13.90 5.21 -4.71
N LEU A 133 -15.20 5.45 -4.75
CA LEU A 133 -15.85 6.14 -5.86
C LEU A 133 -16.31 7.52 -5.39
N LEU A 134 -16.04 8.55 -6.19
CA LEU A 134 -16.28 9.94 -5.84
C LEU A 134 -16.90 10.69 -6.98
N THR A 135 -17.77 11.65 -6.69
CA THR A 135 -18.14 12.71 -7.63
C THR A 135 -18.22 14.02 -6.86
N ALA A 136 -17.77 15.11 -7.49
CA ALA A 136 -17.84 16.45 -6.90
C ALA A 136 -19.29 16.94 -6.78
N LYS A 137 -20.23 16.33 -7.52
CA LYS A 137 -21.62 16.76 -7.50
C LYS A 137 -22.35 16.20 -6.28
N LEU A 138 -22.72 17.09 -5.36
CA LEU A 138 -23.48 16.72 -4.17
C LEU A 138 -24.86 16.15 -4.53
N GLY A 139 -25.25 15.07 -3.82
CA GLY A 139 -26.50 14.36 -4.04
C GLY A 139 -26.54 13.57 -5.35
N ALA A 140 -25.44 13.51 -6.11
CA ALA A 140 -25.32 12.61 -7.24
C ALA A 140 -24.95 11.19 -6.77
N GLU A 141 -25.48 10.21 -7.47
CA GLU A 141 -25.16 8.80 -7.32
C GLU A 141 -24.13 8.39 -8.37
N ILE A 142 -23.34 7.37 -8.06
CA ILE A 142 -22.36 6.79 -8.99
C ILE A 142 -22.87 5.44 -9.41
N HIS A 143 -23.26 5.33 -10.68
CA HIS A 143 -23.62 4.06 -11.30
C HIS A 143 -22.36 3.39 -11.82
N TYR A 144 -22.13 2.13 -11.46
CA TYR A 144 -20.91 1.44 -11.84
C TYR A 144 -21.10 -0.03 -12.20
N HIS A 145 -20.11 -0.53 -12.96
CA HIS A 145 -19.92 -1.93 -13.30
C HIS A 145 -18.48 -2.34 -13.01
N VAL A 146 -18.30 -3.54 -12.47
CA VAL A 146 -17.00 -4.20 -12.37
C VAL A 146 -16.94 -5.32 -13.39
N ILE A 147 -16.02 -5.21 -14.35
CA ILE A 147 -15.99 -6.10 -15.51
C ILE A 147 -14.64 -6.79 -15.55
N SER A 148 -14.65 -8.13 -15.61
CA SER A 148 -13.45 -8.96 -15.76
C SER A 148 -12.64 -8.55 -16.99
N SER A 149 -11.32 -8.44 -16.82
CA SER A 149 -10.39 -8.13 -17.92
C SER A 149 -10.50 -9.14 -19.08
N THR A 150 -10.77 -10.41 -18.80
CA THR A 150 -10.94 -11.45 -19.83
C THR A 150 -12.16 -11.24 -20.73
N LYS A 151 -13.23 -10.64 -20.20
CA LYS A 151 -14.46 -10.33 -20.96
C LYS A 151 -14.27 -9.10 -21.87
N LEU A 152 -13.38 -8.19 -21.48
CA LEU A 152 -13.10 -6.96 -22.24
C LEU A 152 -12.31 -7.22 -23.53
N VAL A 153 -11.62 -8.35 -23.63
CA VAL A 153 -10.90 -8.74 -24.86
C VAL A 153 -11.86 -8.95 -26.04
N THR A 154 -13.11 -9.30 -25.77
CA THR A 154 -14.09 -9.73 -26.78
C THR A 154 -15.27 -8.76 -26.97
N THR A 155 -15.36 -7.70 -26.16
CA THR A 155 -16.55 -6.83 -26.14
C THR A 155 -16.18 -5.36 -26.07
N ASN A 156 -16.60 -4.56 -27.07
CA ASN A 156 -16.57 -3.10 -26.98
C ASN A 156 -17.80 -2.63 -26.18
N LEU A 157 -17.57 -2.00 -25.04
CA LEU A 157 -18.62 -1.53 -24.15
C LEU A 157 -18.78 -0.01 -24.27
N THR A 158 -20.01 0.45 -24.44
CA THR A 158 -20.37 1.87 -24.51
C THR A 158 -21.19 2.26 -23.28
N ALA A 159 -21.22 3.56 -22.95
CA ALA A 159 -22.02 4.07 -21.84
C ALA A 159 -23.51 3.65 -21.95
N THR A 160 -24.11 3.82 -23.14
CA THR A 160 -25.49 3.39 -23.40
C THR A 160 -25.70 1.89 -23.23
N GLY A 161 -24.70 1.07 -23.59
CA GLY A 161 -24.78 -0.38 -23.42
C GLY A 161 -24.66 -0.84 -21.97
N LEU A 162 -24.07 -0.02 -21.09
CA LEU A 162 -23.84 -0.35 -19.67
C LEU A 162 -24.87 0.28 -18.73
N PHE A 163 -25.32 1.49 -19.05
CA PHE A 163 -26.15 2.35 -18.19
C PHE A 163 -27.42 2.86 -18.88
N GLY A 164 -27.70 2.40 -20.11
CA GLY A 164 -28.94 2.74 -20.80
C GLY A 164 -30.18 2.09 -20.16
N THR A 165 -31.35 2.51 -20.64
CA THR A 165 -32.65 2.02 -20.16
C THR A 165 -32.72 0.48 -20.20
N GLY A 166 -33.08 -0.14 -19.07
CA GLY A 166 -33.21 -1.59 -18.94
C GLY A 166 -31.91 -2.33 -18.63
N GLN A 167 -30.78 -1.64 -18.47
CA GLN A 167 -29.55 -2.23 -17.94
C GLN A 167 -29.55 -2.21 -16.41
N ASN A 168 -29.04 -3.28 -15.80
CA ASN A 168 -28.78 -3.32 -14.36
C ASN A 168 -27.35 -2.85 -14.09
N PHE A 169 -27.17 -1.98 -13.10
CA PHE A 169 -25.87 -1.51 -12.64
C PHE A 169 -25.87 -1.45 -11.10
N SER A 170 -24.68 -1.36 -10.52
CA SER A 170 -24.56 -1.09 -9.08
C SER A 170 -24.55 0.41 -8.83
N VAL A 171 -25.03 0.83 -7.67
CA VAL A 171 -25.10 2.24 -7.26
C VAL A 171 -24.27 2.44 -6.01
N ALA A 172 -23.50 3.51 -5.96
CA ALA A 172 -22.71 3.95 -4.82
C ALA A 172 -22.94 5.44 -4.58
N ALA A 173 -22.99 5.87 -3.32
CA ALA A 173 -22.96 7.28 -2.98
C ALA A 173 -21.54 7.84 -3.21
N SER A 174 -21.44 9.16 -3.39
CA SER A 174 -20.12 9.82 -3.46
C SER A 174 -19.35 9.60 -2.15
N GLY A 175 -18.17 9.00 -2.25
CA GLY A 175 -17.31 8.66 -1.12
C GLY A 175 -17.38 7.21 -0.66
N ASP A 176 -18.31 6.41 -1.19
CA ASP A 176 -18.43 5.00 -0.85
C ASP A 176 -17.21 4.18 -1.27
N ILE A 177 -16.97 3.13 -0.49
CA ILE A 177 -15.87 2.19 -0.68
C ILE A 177 -16.42 0.83 -1.12
N ILE A 178 -16.05 0.40 -2.32
CA ILE A 178 -16.42 -0.90 -2.89
C ILE A 178 -15.28 -1.91 -2.77
N THR A 179 -15.59 -3.18 -2.51
CA THR A 179 -14.59 -4.26 -2.51
C THR A 179 -14.50 -4.89 -3.89
N LEU A 180 -13.29 -4.97 -4.44
CA LEU A 180 -13.08 -5.57 -5.76
C LEU A 180 -13.15 -7.10 -5.70
N PRO A 181 -13.54 -7.75 -6.82
CA PRO A 181 -13.57 -9.20 -6.91
C PRO A 181 -12.16 -9.82 -6.84
N LYS A 182 -12.12 -11.15 -6.75
CA LYS A 182 -10.91 -11.99 -6.64
C LYS A 182 -10.22 -12.23 -7.99
N TYR A 183 -10.46 -11.37 -8.98
CA TYR A 183 -9.95 -11.51 -10.35
C TYR A 183 -9.65 -10.14 -10.97
N SER A 184 -8.74 -10.13 -11.94
CA SER A 184 -8.37 -8.91 -12.67
C SER A 184 -9.56 -8.28 -13.39
N CYS A 185 -9.74 -6.97 -13.22
CA CYS A 185 -10.93 -6.26 -13.70
C CYS A 185 -10.69 -4.78 -14.02
N LYS A 186 -11.69 -4.14 -14.64
CA LYS A 186 -11.82 -2.69 -14.74
C LYS A 186 -13.16 -2.22 -14.20
N ILE A 187 -13.19 -1.00 -13.70
CA ILE A 187 -14.41 -0.32 -13.26
C ILE A 187 -14.85 0.63 -14.37
N TYR A 188 -16.13 0.58 -14.69
CA TYR A 188 -16.83 1.53 -15.56
C TYR A 188 -17.81 2.29 -14.69
N ALA A 189 -17.77 3.63 -14.71
CA ALA A 189 -18.63 4.43 -13.86
C ALA A 189 -19.14 5.69 -14.58
N ILE A 190 -20.39 6.06 -14.28
CA ILE A 190 -20.95 7.38 -14.55
C ILE A 190 -21.51 7.95 -13.24
N ALA A 191 -21.54 9.27 -13.13
CA ALA A 191 -22.29 9.95 -12.09
C ALA A 191 -23.62 10.42 -12.67
N ALA A 192 -24.69 10.20 -11.92
CA ALA A 192 -26.06 10.55 -12.32
C ALA A 192 -26.73 11.32 -11.18
N LYS A 193 -27.55 12.30 -11.55
CA LYS A 193 -28.40 13.04 -10.62
C LYS A 193 -29.69 13.40 -11.32
N GLU A 194 -30.83 13.10 -10.69
CA GLU A 194 -32.13 13.44 -11.26
C GLU A 194 -32.23 14.96 -11.52
N GLY A 195 -32.75 15.34 -12.68
CA GLY A 195 -32.80 16.73 -13.14
C GLY A 195 -31.57 17.24 -13.88
N MET A 196 -30.47 16.47 -13.93
CA MET A 196 -29.26 16.78 -14.69
C MET A 196 -28.95 15.71 -15.74
N ASN A 197 -28.07 16.04 -16.69
CA ASN A 197 -27.54 15.05 -17.63
C ASN A 197 -26.42 14.24 -16.96
N ASP A 198 -26.41 12.92 -17.19
CA ASP A 198 -25.37 12.01 -16.72
C ASP A 198 -23.96 12.45 -17.15
N SER A 199 -22.98 12.14 -16.32
CA SER A 199 -21.58 12.43 -16.62
C SER A 199 -21.06 11.62 -17.82
N THR A 200 -19.90 12.01 -18.33
CA THR A 200 -19.13 11.14 -19.23
C THR A 200 -18.72 9.85 -18.53
N LEU A 201 -18.64 8.75 -19.30
CA LEU A 201 -18.14 7.46 -18.83
C LEU A 201 -16.67 7.56 -18.42
N VAL A 202 -16.37 7.14 -17.20
CA VAL A 202 -15.01 6.97 -16.70
C VAL A 202 -14.69 5.49 -16.64
N VAL A 203 -13.49 5.13 -17.11
CA VAL A 203 -12.97 3.77 -17.08
C VAL A 203 -11.66 3.77 -16.31
N SER A 204 -11.54 2.91 -15.30
CA SER A 204 -10.30 2.78 -14.55
C SER A 204 -9.19 2.16 -15.41
N ASN A 205 -7.94 2.33 -14.96
CA ASN A 205 -6.90 1.41 -15.39
C ASN A 205 -7.21 -0.02 -14.90
N GLU A 206 -6.48 -1.00 -15.40
CA GLU A 206 -6.64 -2.39 -14.98
C GLU A 206 -6.22 -2.58 -13.52
N TYR A 207 -7.09 -3.25 -12.76
CA TYR A 207 -6.72 -3.88 -11.49
C TYR A 207 -6.28 -5.30 -11.79
N GLN A 208 -4.99 -5.57 -11.70
CA GLN A 208 -4.44 -6.91 -11.79
C GLN A 208 -4.50 -7.55 -10.40
N ILE A 209 -5.46 -8.46 -10.20
CA ILE A 209 -5.74 -9.09 -8.91
C ILE A 209 -5.57 -10.60 -9.07
N PHE A 210 -4.48 -11.11 -8.50
CA PHE A 210 -4.14 -12.53 -8.50
C PHE A 210 -3.33 -12.83 -7.26
N PRO A 211 -3.45 -14.01 -6.64
CA PRO A 211 -2.62 -14.31 -5.49
C PRO A 211 -1.19 -14.64 -5.96
N SER A 212 -0.20 -14.19 -5.19
CA SER A 212 1.20 -14.54 -5.45
C SER A 212 1.45 -16.02 -5.13
N LYS A 213 2.14 -16.71 -6.03
CA LYS A 213 2.58 -18.09 -5.84
C LYS A 213 3.72 -18.21 -4.81
N TYR A 214 4.63 -17.23 -4.80
CA TYR A 214 5.82 -17.28 -3.97
C TYR A 214 5.95 -16.07 -3.04
N VAL A 215 6.47 -16.32 -1.83
CA VAL A 215 7.03 -15.30 -0.96
C VAL A 215 8.53 -15.50 -0.79
N TYR A 216 9.29 -14.41 -0.82
CA TYR A 216 10.71 -14.38 -0.51
C TYR A 216 10.91 -13.82 0.91
N LEU A 217 11.66 -14.52 1.75
CA LEU A 217 12.02 -14.05 3.08
C LEU A 217 13.40 -13.39 3.06
N VAL A 218 13.47 -12.18 3.60
CA VAL A 218 14.68 -11.35 3.62
C VAL A 218 15.54 -11.72 4.84
N PRO A 219 16.77 -12.25 4.63
CA PRO A 219 17.60 -12.75 5.72
C PRO A 219 18.21 -11.61 6.53
N ASN A 220 18.20 -11.72 7.85
CA ASN A 220 18.76 -10.69 8.72
C ASN A 220 19.75 -11.29 9.73
N PHE A 221 19.24 -11.72 10.89
CA PHE A 221 20.05 -12.08 12.03
C PHE A 221 19.43 -13.25 12.78
N ASN A 222 20.20 -14.32 12.98
CA ASN A 222 19.75 -15.56 13.64
C ASN A 222 20.68 -15.98 14.80
N GLY A 223 21.37 -15.00 15.41
CA GLY A 223 22.52 -15.19 16.30
C GLY A 223 23.82 -14.71 15.65
N GLU A 224 23.86 -14.74 14.32
CA GLU A 224 24.81 -14.06 13.46
C GLU A 224 24.07 -13.44 12.26
N TYR A 225 24.66 -12.42 11.61
CA TYR A 225 24.10 -11.93 10.36
C TYR A 225 24.30 -12.98 9.25
N HIS A 226 23.27 -13.23 8.43
CA HIS A 226 23.33 -14.25 7.37
C HIS A 226 22.76 -13.75 6.03
N GLY A 227 23.07 -14.50 4.95
CA GLY A 227 22.65 -14.20 3.58
C GLY A 227 21.67 -15.21 2.96
N ARG A 228 21.06 -16.07 3.78
CA ARG A 228 20.16 -17.16 3.33
C ARG A 228 18.77 -16.65 2.97
N VAL A 229 18.59 -16.22 1.73
CA VAL A 229 17.29 -15.80 1.19
C VAL A 229 16.46 -17.05 0.92
N ALA A 230 15.27 -17.15 1.51
CA ALA A 230 14.37 -18.28 1.29
C ALA A 230 13.21 -17.87 0.38
N ARG A 231 12.82 -18.73 -0.56
CA ARG A 231 11.59 -18.62 -1.35
C ARG A 231 10.66 -19.75 -0.97
N ILE A 232 9.42 -19.44 -0.62
CA ILE A 232 8.39 -20.38 -0.17
C ILE A 232 7.25 -20.39 -1.17
N GLU A 233 6.84 -21.57 -1.62
CA GLU A 233 5.62 -21.82 -2.39
C GLU A 233 4.39 -21.83 -1.47
N LEU A 234 3.36 -21.06 -1.83
CA LEU A 234 2.23 -20.74 -0.95
C LEU A 234 0.96 -21.56 -1.20
N ASP A 235 0.84 -22.13 -2.39
CA ASP A 235 -0.39 -22.66 -2.99
C ASP A 235 -0.46 -24.20 -3.05
N LEU A 236 0.40 -24.89 -2.29
CA LEU A 236 0.53 -26.35 -2.34
C LEU A 236 -0.78 -27.10 -2.02
N LYS A 237 -1.02 -28.16 -2.79
CA LYS A 237 -2.04 -29.15 -2.43
C LYS A 237 -1.53 -30.09 -1.34
N GLY A 238 -2.29 -30.19 -0.26
CA GLY A 238 -2.03 -31.16 0.79
C GLY A 238 -1.99 -32.59 0.28
N LYS A 239 -1.22 -33.44 0.96
CA LYS A 239 -1.30 -34.89 0.85
C LYS A 239 -1.85 -35.38 2.18
N LYS A 240 -2.83 -36.29 2.20
CA LYS A 240 -3.20 -37.04 3.42
C LYS A 240 -3.54 -38.46 3.01
N ARG A 241 -3.16 -39.48 3.79
CA ARG A 241 -3.61 -40.87 3.56
C ARG A 241 -4.93 -41.15 4.30
N PRO A 242 -5.85 -41.98 3.76
CA PRO A 242 -5.80 -42.71 2.48
C PRO A 242 -6.63 -42.02 1.37
N ARG A 243 -6.97 -40.73 1.51
CA ARG A 243 -7.70 -39.96 0.49
C ARG A 243 -6.91 -38.71 0.14
N PRO A 244 -6.69 -38.37 -1.14
CA PRO A 244 -6.05 -37.12 -1.52
C PRO A 244 -6.68 -35.99 -0.72
N ALA A 245 -5.88 -35.24 0.04
CA ALA A 245 -6.37 -34.02 0.65
C ALA A 245 -6.75 -33.11 -0.52
N ARG A 246 -8.04 -32.79 -0.65
CA ARG A 246 -8.52 -31.85 -1.67
C ARG A 246 -8.31 -30.40 -1.22
N PHE A 247 -7.32 -30.16 -0.37
CA PHE A 247 -7.24 -29.01 0.53
C PHE A 247 -5.90 -28.28 0.38
N LEU A 248 -5.91 -26.98 0.61
CA LEU A 248 -4.71 -26.15 0.70
C LEU A 248 -4.03 -26.41 2.05
N GLU A 249 -2.83 -26.99 2.04
CA GLU A 249 -2.01 -27.19 3.24
C GLU A 249 -0.81 -26.23 3.19
N PHE A 250 -0.42 -25.70 4.35
CA PHE A 250 0.73 -24.78 4.41
C PHE A 250 2.05 -25.50 4.70
N SER A 251 1.97 -26.67 5.32
CA SER A 251 3.09 -27.44 5.81
C SER A 251 2.78 -28.93 5.71
N ASP A 252 3.83 -29.73 5.68
CA ASP A 252 3.76 -31.18 5.63
C ASP A 252 3.37 -31.77 6.99
N TYR A 253 2.28 -32.53 7.00
CA TYR A 253 1.76 -33.20 8.19
C TYR A 253 2.64 -34.38 8.66
N GLU A 254 3.49 -34.95 7.80
CA GLU A 254 4.37 -36.08 8.13
C GLU A 254 5.61 -35.66 8.93
N THR A 255 5.83 -34.36 9.03
CA THR A 255 6.94 -33.78 9.76
C THR A 255 6.65 -33.67 11.26
N PRO A 256 7.66 -33.50 12.14
CA PRO A 256 7.44 -33.27 13.56
C PRO A 256 6.43 -32.13 13.81
N ASN A 257 5.36 -32.44 14.55
CA ASN A 257 4.21 -31.56 14.83
C ASN A 257 3.44 -31.06 13.59
N GLY A 258 3.66 -31.66 12.43
CA GLY A 258 2.97 -31.35 11.17
C GLY A 258 3.20 -29.93 10.67
N ILE A 259 4.37 -29.35 10.93
CA ILE A 259 4.70 -27.95 10.60
C ILE A 259 5.91 -27.79 9.69
N GLY A 260 6.65 -28.82 9.32
CA GLY A 260 7.79 -28.72 8.40
C GLY A 260 7.38 -28.51 6.93
N PRO A 261 8.32 -28.12 6.05
CA PRO A 261 8.05 -27.94 4.63
C PRO A 261 7.91 -29.27 3.88
N TYR A 262 7.15 -29.27 2.79
CA TYR A 262 7.20 -30.36 1.80
C TYR A 262 8.48 -30.32 0.97
N ASP A 263 8.83 -31.46 0.35
CA ASP A 263 9.86 -31.54 -0.68
C ASP A 263 9.60 -30.52 -1.80
N GLY A 264 10.57 -29.62 -2.02
CA GLY A 264 10.50 -28.60 -3.06
C GLY A 264 9.74 -27.31 -2.69
N GLN A 265 9.01 -27.28 -1.56
CA GLN A 265 8.26 -26.10 -1.13
C GLN A 265 9.14 -24.87 -0.89
N VAL A 266 10.37 -25.10 -0.40
CA VAL A 266 11.30 -24.06 0.00
C VAL A 266 12.60 -24.18 -0.79
N ASN A 267 12.99 -23.09 -1.46
CA ASN A 267 14.31 -22.95 -2.07
C ASN A 267 15.11 -21.89 -1.31
N VAL A 268 16.44 -22.05 -1.24
CA VAL A 268 17.31 -21.13 -0.52
C VAL A 268 18.52 -20.77 -1.37
N ILE A 269 18.83 -19.47 -1.43
CA ILE A 269 20.10 -18.97 -1.94
C ILE A 269 20.88 -18.40 -0.76
N ASP A 270 22.11 -18.87 -0.54
CA ASP A 270 23.01 -18.26 0.42
C ASP A 270 23.90 -17.22 -0.27
N MET A 271 23.49 -15.94 -0.18
CA MET A 271 24.22 -14.82 -0.77
C MET A 271 25.65 -14.68 -0.25
N SER A 272 25.94 -15.22 0.94
CA SER A 272 27.29 -15.18 1.50
C SER A 272 28.29 -16.09 0.81
N THR A 273 27.80 -17.02 -0.04
CA THR A 273 28.65 -17.84 -0.92
C THR A 273 29.16 -17.06 -2.13
N LEU A 274 28.46 -16.00 -2.53
CA LEU A 274 28.86 -15.12 -3.63
C LEU A 274 29.86 -14.07 -3.13
N ASP A 275 29.57 -13.45 -1.99
CA ASP A 275 30.48 -12.54 -1.28
C ASP A 275 30.15 -12.58 0.22
N LEU A 276 31.17 -12.76 1.06
CA LEU A 276 31.03 -12.91 2.51
C LEU A 276 30.34 -11.70 3.18
N VAL A 277 30.34 -10.53 2.54
CA VAL A 277 29.70 -9.31 3.06
C VAL A 277 28.18 -9.27 2.83
N PHE A 278 27.62 -10.14 1.96
CA PHE A 278 26.19 -10.18 1.63
C PHE A 278 25.38 -10.88 2.71
N LYS A 279 25.23 -10.19 3.83
CA LYS A 279 24.53 -10.63 5.04
C LYS A 279 23.79 -9.44 5.67
N GLY A 280 22.72 -9.73 6.42
CA GLY A 280 22.02 -8.70 7.20
C GLY A 280 21.21 -7.72 6.36
N PHE A 281 20.22 -8.28 5.65
CA PHE A 281 19.26 -7.54 4.84
C PHE A 281 18.05 -7.13 5.67
N TYR A 282 17.44 -6.01 5.32
CA TYR A 282 16.31 -5.46 6.09
C TYR A 282 15.05 -5.23 5.26
N GLY A 283 15.18 -5.12 3.93
CA GLY A 283 14.06 -4.96 3.02
C GLY A 283 14.42 -5.26 1.58
N GLY A 284 13.45 -5.07 0.71
CA GLY A 284 13.57 -5.34 -0.72
C GLY A 284 12.23 -5.16 -1.42
N PHE A 285 12.22 -5.41 -2.73
CA PHE A 285 11.01 -5.38 -3.55
C PHE A 285 11.21 -6.23 -4.79
N THR A 286 10.13 -6.55 -5.49
CA THR A 286 10.17 -7.14 -6.83
C THR A 286 9.84 -6.10 -7.90
N ALA A 287 10.52 -6.18 -9.03
CA ALA A 287 10.24 -5.36 -10.19
C ALA A 287 10.62 -6.06 -11.50
N PHE A 288 9.99 -5.63 -12.58
CA PHE A 288 10.24 -6.15 -13.91
C PHE A 288 11.37 -5.39 -14.60
N SER A 289 12.31 -6.12 -15.19
CA SER A 289 13.36 -5.59 -16.06
C SER A 289 13.48 -6.46 -17.30
N LYS A 290 14.03 -5.91 -18.38
CA LYS A 290 14.31 -6.69 -19.59
C LYS A 290 15.42 -7.71 -19.34
N ALA A 291 15.23 -8.92 -19.86
CA ALA A 291 16.27 -9.92 -20.03
C ALA A 291 16.23 -10.50 -21.45
N THR A 292 17.41 -10.82 -21.98
CA THR A 292 17.58 -11.39 -23.31
C THR A 292 17.46 -12.91 -23.27
N PHE A 293 16.68 -13.46 -24.20
CA PHE A 293 16.52 -14.88 -24.45
C PHE A 293 16.99 -15.21 -25.86
N VAL A 294 17.41 -16.46 -26.06
CA VAL A 294 17.79 -17.03 -27.34
C VAL A 294 16.74 -18.03 -27.76
N ASN A 295 16.17 -17.84 -28.94
CA ASN A 295 15.29 -18.80 -29.58
C ASN A 295 16.11 -19.65 -30.56
N GLU A 296 16.40 -20.88 -30.15
CA GLU A 296 17.20 -21.82 -30.93
C GLU A 296 16.35 -22.99 -31.43
N THR A 297 16.40 -23.20 -32.74
CA THR A 297 15.94 -24.43 -33.42
C THR A 297 17.08 -25.42 -33.54
N TYR A 298 16.84 -26.70 -33.24
CA TYR A 298 17.86 -27.75 -33.28
C TYR A 298 17.25 -29.12 -33.62
N LEU A 299 18.07 -30.04 -34.12
CA LEU A 299 17.63 -31.40 -34.45
C LEU A 299 17.75 -32.33 -33.25
N VAL A 300 16.71 -33.13 -33.00
CA VAL A 300 16.73 -34.27 -32.07
C VAL A 300 16.34 -35.55 -32.80
N PRO A 301 16.79 -36.75 -32.35
CA PRO A 301 16.31 -38.01 -32.89
C PRO A 301 14.78 -38.12 -32.78
N ALA A 302 14.13 -38.64 -33.83
CA ALA A 302 12.69 -38.86 -33.80
C ALA A 302 12.32 -39.91 -32.75
N ALA A 303 11.18 -39.73 -32.08
CA ALA A 303 10.76 -40.59 -30.97
C ALA A 303 10.41 -42.02 -31.41
N ASP A 304 10.02 -42.19 -32.68
CA ASP A 304 9.60 -43.42 -33.32
C ASP A 304 10.72 -44.16 -34.07
N ASP A 305 11.69 -43.43 -34.65
CA ASP A 305 12.89 -44.01 -35.25
C ASP A 305 14.14 -43.12 -34.99
N PRO A 306 15.10 -43.60 -34.17
CA PRO A 306 16.33 -42.87 -33.88
C PRO A 306 17.22 -42.57 -35.09
N LYS A 307 16.96 -43.17 -36.27
CA LYS A 307 17.70 -42.88 -37.53
C LYS A 307 17.19 -41.62 -38.23
N TYR A 308 16.02 -41.11 -37.87
CA TYR A 308 15.48 -39.86 -38.39
C TYR A 308 15.62 -38.77 -37.34
N SER A 309 15.68 -37.51 -37.78
CA SER A 309 15.72 -36.36 -36.88
C SER A 309 14.49 -35.50 -37.10
N THR A 310 13.93 -34.99 -36.00
CA THR A 310 12.89 -33.96 -36.01
C THR A 310 13.49 -32.63 -35.58
N THR A 311 12.86 -31.54 -36.03
CA THR A 311 13.22 -30.19 -35.61
C THR A 311 12.46 -29.83 -34.36
N GLU A 312 13.19 -29.46 -33.32
CA GLU A 312 12.65 -28.90 -32.09
C GLU A 312 13.11 -27.44 -31.95
N TRP A 313 12.46 -26.70 -31.07
CA TRP A 313 12.89 -25.36 -30.70
C TRP A 313 12.85 -25.16 -29.19
N ARG A 314 13.71 -24.28 -28.70
CA ARG A 314 13.73 -23.85 -27.30
C ARG A 314 13.97 -22.36 -27.19
N VAL A 315 13.35 -21.74 -26.17
CA VAL A 315 13.69 -20.39 -25.74
C VAL A 315 14.46 -20.51 -24.43
N ALA A 316 15.73 -20.11 -24.44
CA ALA A 316 16.63 -20.20 -23.31
C ALA A 316 17.11 -18.81 -22.89
N LEU A 317 17.32 -18.59 -21.59
CA LEU A 317 17.90 -17.34 -21.11
C LEU A 317 19.32 -17.17 -21.67
N LYS A 318 19.61 -16.04 -22.31
CA LYS A 318 20.91 -15.79 -22.98
C LYS A 318 22.10 -16.00 -22.04
N ALA A 319 21.98 -15.54 -20.80
CA ALA A 319 23.04 -15.63 -19.79
C ALA A 319 23.41 -17.08 -19.40
N GLN A 320 22.52 -18.05 -19.63
CA GLN A 320 22.74 -19.48 -19.36
C GLN A 320 22.70 -20.32 -20.65
N TYR A 321 22.66 -19.67 -21.81
CA TYR A 321 22.51 -20.34 -23.08
C TYR A 321 23.82 -20.99 -23.55
N THR A 322 23.76 -22.30 -23.81
CA THR A 322 24.82 -23.03 -24.51
C THR A 322 24.27 -23.54 -25.84
N PRO A 323 24.89 -23.20 -26.99
CA PRO A 323 24.41 -23.61 -28.30
C PRO A 323 24.29 -25.13 -28.44
N SER A 324 23.23 -25.59 -29.11
CA SER A 324 23.09 -26.98 -29.50
C SER A 324 24.11 -27.33 -30.59
N THR A 325 24.72 -28.50 -30.47
CA THR A 325 25.62 -29.05 -31.51
C THR A 325 24.88 -29.38 -32.80
N THR A 326 23.54 -29.50 -32.74
CA THR A 326 22.66 -29.82 -33.86
C THR A 326 21.75 -28.65 -34.24
N HIS A 327 22.19 -27.41 -33.98
CA HIS A 327 21.45 -26.22 -34.39
C HIS A 327 21.00 -26.33 -35.86
N SER A 328 19.70 -26.17 -36.09
CA SER A 328 19.08 -26.21 -37.40
C SER A 328 18.62 -24.80 -37.76
N GLY A 329 19.40 -24.11 -38.58
CA GLY A 329 19.14 -22.73 -38.99
C GLY A 329 20.36 -22.10 -39.65
N PHE A 330 20.16 -21.03 -40.41
CA PHE A 330 21.27 -20.23 -40.94
C PHE A 330 21.65 -19.15 -39.92
N GLY A 331 22.93 -19.08 -39.56
CA GLY A 331 23.48 -18.01 -38.74
C GLY A 331 23.37 -18.24 -37.24
N SER A 332 23.43 -17.15 -36.46
CA SER A 332 23.23 -17.20 -35.01
C SER A 332 21.74 -17.25 -34.68
N PRO A 333 21.33 -18.02 -33.65
CA PRO A 333 19.92 -18.07 -33.25
C PRO A 333 19.39 -16.70 -32.85
N ALA A 334 18.10 -16.48 -33.08
CA ALA A 334 17.47 -15.19 -32.85
C ALA A 334 17.42 -14.85 -31.36
N GLU A 335 17.69 -13.58 -31.04
CA GLU A 335 17.55 -13.05 -29.69
C GLU A 335 16.23 -12.30 -29.53
N LEU A 336 15.64 -12.38 -28.35
CA LEU A 336 14.40 -11.67 -28.01
C LEU A 336 14.47 -11.16 -26.57
N GLU A 337 13.91 -9.98 -26.32
CA GLU A 337 13.84 -9.41 -24.98
C GLU A 337 12.46 -9.62 -24.36
N ARG A 338 12.43 -9.98 -23.08
CA ARG A 338 11.19 -10.10 -22.30
C ARG A 338 11.33 -9.41 -20.96
N ASP A 339 10.21 -8.88 -20.47
CA ASP A 339 10.13 -8.45 -19.08
C ASP A 339 10.15 -9.68 -18.18
N VAL A 340 11.06 -9.69 -17.23
CA VAL A 340 11.22 -10.75 -16.24
C VAL A 340 11.30 -10.13 -14.86
N GLU A 341 10.81 -10.87 -13.87
CA GLU A 341 10.84 -10.42 -12.49
C GLU A 341 12.25 -10.59 -11.89
N TYR A 342 12.70 -9.54 -11.21
CA TYR A 342 13.86 -9.54 -10.34
C TYR A 342 13.45 -9.27 -8.90
N LEU A 343 14.03 -10.02 -7.97
CA LEU A 343 13.98 -9.75 -6.54
C LEU A 343 15.15 -8.82 -6.17
N TYR A 344 14.85 -7.61 -5.71
CA TYR A 344 15.83 -6.66 -5.20
C TYR A 344 15.95 -6.80 -3.69
N LEU A 345 17.18 -6.85 -3.19
CA LEU A 345 17.52 -7.01 -1.78
C LEU A 345 18.42 -5.86 -1.34
N VAL A 346 18.08 -5.28 -0.19
CA VAL A 346 18.82 -4.15 0.40
C VAL A 346 19.50 -4.62 1.69
N PRO A 347 20.81 -4.91 1.64
CA PRO A 347 21.57 -5.14 2.84
C PRO A 347 21.67 -3.85 3.65
N PHE A 348 21.59 -3.99 4.97
CA PHE A 348 21.61 -2.88 5.90
C PHE A 348 22.91 -2.85 6.70
N TYR A 349 23.15 -3.89 7.50
CA TYR A 349 24.31 -4.01 8.37
C TYR A 349 24.69 -5.48 8.53
N ASN A 350 25.97 -5.80 8.37
CA ASN A 350 26.44 -7.19 8.36
C ASN A 350 27.11 -7.65 9.66
N GLY A 351 27.06 -6.85 10.72
CA GLY A 351 27.76 -7.10 11.99
C GLY A 351 29.07 -6.33 12.14
N THR A 352 29.57 -5.73 11.06
CA THR A 352 30.81 -4.95 11.07
C THR A 352 30.61 -3.56 10.46
N ILE A 353 30.01 -3.50 9.28
CA ILE A 353 29.82 -2.26 8.50
C ILE A 353 28.40 -2.17 7.93
N TYR A 354 27.95 -0.93 7.68
CA TYR A 354 26.73 -0.70 6.92
C TYR A 354 26.97 -0.93 5.43
N ALA A 355 26.01 -1.54 4.75
CA ALA A 355 26.14 -1.93 3.35
C ALA A 355 25.74 -0.80 2.38
N SER A 356 26.43 -0.75 1.24
CA SER A 356 26.20 0.19 0.13
C SER A 356 25.78 -0.48 -1.18
N LYS A 357 25.72 -1.81 -1.21
CA LYS A 357 25.44 -2.59 -2.42
C LYS A 357 24.00 -3.08 -2.42
N VAL A 358 23.24 -2.76 -3.47
CA VAL A 358 21.93 -3.37 -3.73
C VAL A 358 22.14 -4.63 -4.57
N LEU A 359 21.46 -5.71 -4.21
CA LEU A 359 21.50 -6.96 -4.98
C LEU A 359 20.19 -7.10 -5.74
N ARG A 360 20.24 -7.66 -6.96
CA ARG A 360 19.04 -8.19 -7.61
C ARG A 360 19.25 -9.63 -8.07
N VAL A 361 18.27 -10.48 -7.83
CA VAL A 361 18.25 -11.89 -8.20
C VAL A 361 17.20 -12.08 -9.30
N LEU A 362 17.57 -12.71 -10.41
CA LEU A 362 16.61 -13.04 -11.45
C LEU A 362 15.69 -14.17 -10.97
N ALA A 363 14.40 -13.87 -10.77
CA ALA A 363 13.46 -14.74 -10.06
C ALA A 363 13.30 -16.13 -10.70
N LEU A 364 13.29 -16.21 -12.03
CA LEU A 364 13.17 -17.48 -12.76
C LEU A 364 14.38 -18.42 -12.58
N THR A 365 15.52 -17.89 -12.13
CA THR A 365 16.73 -18.69 -11.84
C THR A 365 16.91 -19.02 -10.36
N PHE A 366 15.95 -18.64 -9.50
CA PHE A 366 16.13 -18.71 -8.05
C PHE A 366 16.37 -20.14 -7.53
N ALA A 367 15.70 -21.13 -8.11
CA ALA A 367 15.89 -22.54 -7.75
C ALA A 367 17.01 -23.25 -8.54
N SER A 368 17.73 -22.53 -9.41
CA SER A 368 18.87 -23.07 -10.16
C SER A 368 20.07 -23.30 -9.24
N THR A 369 20.95 -24.21 -9.62
CA THR A 369 22.28 -24.36 -8.99
C THR A 369 23.20 -23.17 -9.26
N THR A 370 22.90 -22.37 -10.28
CA THR A 370 23.62 -21.15 -10.67
C THR A 370 22.66 -19.96 -10.79
N PRO A 371 22.11 -19.45 -9.69
CA PRO A 371 21.21 -18.30 -9.72
C PRO A 371 21.94 -17.05 -10.25
N ILE A 372 21.25 -16.25 -11.05
CA ILE A 372 21.81 -14.99 -11.56
C ILE A 372 21.58 -13.90 -10.53
N VAL A 373 22.69 -13.36 -10.03
CA VAL A 373 22.72 -12.27 -9.05
C VAL A 373 23.57 -11.13 -9.59
N GLU A 374 23.03 -9.93 -9.56
CA GLU A 374 23.69 -8.71 -10.00
C GLU A 374 23.78 -7.71 -8.84
N THR A 375 24.76 -6.80 -8.89
CA THR A 375 25.05 -5.86 -7.81
C THR A 375 25.17 -4.43 -8.31
N LEU A 376 24.60 -3.49 -7.55
CA LEU A 376 24.74 -2.06 -7.74
C LEU A 376 25.38 -1.44 -6.49
N ASP A 377 26.61 -0.93 -6.60
CA ASP A 377 27.32 -0.29 -5.47
C ASP A 377 27.15 1.23 -5.49
N VAL A 378 26.16 1.73 -4.74
CA VAL A 378 25.93 3.18 -4.64
C VAL A 378 26.99 3.89 -3.80
N GLY A 379 27.72 3.16 -2.95
CA GLY A 379 28.80 3.68 -2.12
C GLY A 379 30.03 4.12 -2.93
N SER A 380 30.15 3.65 -4.17
CA SER A 380 31.17 4.08 -5.12
C SER A 380 31.02 5.53 -5.57
N LEU A 381 29.78 6.06 -5.54
CA LEU A 381 29.47 7.45 -5.88
C LEU A 381 29.73 8.37 -4.70
N ASP A 382 29.31 7.94 -3.50
CA ASP A 382 29.51 8.65 -2.25
C ASP A 382 29.55 7.63 -1.11
N LYS A 383 30.67 7.61 -0.37
CA LYS A 383 30.94 6.65 0.71
C LYS A 383 29.91 6.69 1.84
N SER A 384 29.11 7.75 1.95
CA SER A 384 28.04 7.88 2.95
C SER A 384 26.72 7.22 2.54
N LEU A 385 26.58 6.78 1.28
CA LEU A 385 25.39 6.08 0.77
C LEU A 385 25.38 4.62 1.20
N LYS A 386 25.11 4.41 2.48
CA LYS A 386 25.04 3.10 3.12
C LYS A 386 24.06 3.12 4.29
N GLY A 387 23.59 1.93 4.66
CA GLY A 387 22.68 1.78 5.80
C GLY A 387 21.24 2.23 5.49
N PHE A 388 20.75 1.81 4.32
CA PHE A 388 19.36 1.98 3.92
C PHE A 388 18.46 1.00 4.68
N GLY A 389 17.41 1.52 5.31
CA GLY A 389 16.54 0.74 6.19
C GLY A 389 15.33 0.10 5.50
N SER A 390 15.05 0.48 4.25
CA SER A 390 13.93 -0.03 3.46
C SER A 390 14.14 0.33 1.99
N SER A 391 13.31 -0.23 1.13
CA SER A 391 13.21 0.15 -0.27
C SER A 391 11.81 -0.06 -0.81
N PHE A 392 11.52 0.55 -1.95
CA PHE A 392 10.28 0.35 -2.71
C PHE A 392 10.54 0.61 -4.19
N SER A 393 9.60 0.23 -5.06
CA SER A 393 9.61 0.58 -6.48
C SER A 393 8.37 1.38 -6.85
N ASP A 394 8.55 2.32 -7.77
CA ASP A 394 7.46 3.06 -8.39
C ASP A 394 7.83 3.39 -9.84
N GLY A 395 6.94 3.04 -10.77
CA GLY A 395 7.22 3.13 -12.21
C GLY A 395 8.52 2.39 -12.59
N SER A 396 9.43 3.11 -13.24
CA SER A 396 10.72 2.58 -13.72
C SER A 396 11.87 2.71 -12.71
N PHE A 397 11.60 3.12 -11.47
CA PHE A 397 12.63 3.41 -10.47
C PHE A 397 12.52 2.51 -9.23
N GLY A 398 13.67 2.11 -8.71
CA GLY A 398 13.82 1.59 -7.35
C GLY A 398 14.35 2.69 -6.43
N TYR A 399 13.86 2.72 -5.19
CA TYR A 399 14.19 3.74 -4.19
C TYR A 399 14.78 3.11 -2.93
N LEU A 400 15.80 3.75 -2.34
CA LEU A 400 16.45 3.31 -1.10
C LEU A 400 16.22 4.34 0.01
N VAL A 401 15.58 3.92 1.09
CA VAL A 401 15.15 4.79 2.18
C VAL A 401 16.27 4.95 3.22
N PRO A 402 16.74 6.18 3.51
CA PRO A 402 17.87 6.39 4.41
C PRO A 402 17.46 6.19 5.86
N ARG A 403 18.31 5.51 6.63
CA ARG A 403 18.11 5.30 8.07
C ARG A 403 19.32 5.79 8.86
N GLU A 404 20.39 5.00 8.88
CA GLU A 404 21.56 5.28 9.71
C GLU A 404 22.80 4.57 9.17
N ASN A 405 23.96 5.14 9.45
CA ASN A 405 25.26 4.52 9.16
C ASN A 405 26.25 4.77 10.31
N GLU A 406 27.54 4.51 10.10
CA GLU A 406 28.59 4.68 11.11
C GLU A 406 28.74 6.13 11.60
N SER A 407 28.25 7.11 10.82
CA SER A 407 28.22 8.53 11.18
C SER A 407 26.91 8.96 11.85
N GLY A 408 25.97 8.03 12.08
CA GLY A 408 24.65 8.29 12.68
C GLY A 408 23.51 8.36 11.66
N LEU A 409 22.42 9.02 12.03
CA LEU A 409 21.25 9.18 11.17
C LEU A 409 21.59 10.06 9.96
N PHE A 410 21.07 9.70 8.78
CA PHE A 410 21.26 10.49 7.56
C PHE A 410 19.98 10.55 6.73
N GLY A 411 19.95 11.43 5.73
CA GLY A 411 18.76 11.73 4.92
C GLY A 411 19.06 11.83 3.42
N LYS A 412 19.88 10.93 2.88
CA LYS A 412 20.12 10.85 1.43
C LYS A 412 19.23 9.78 0.82
N LEU A 413 18.09 10.20 0.26
CA LEU A 413 17.18 9.31 -0.49
C LEU A 413 17.81 9.02 -1.86
N VAL A 414 17.89 7.75 -2.22
CA VAL A 414 18.48 7.32 -3.49
C VAL A 414 17.40 6.73 -4.38
N ARG A 415 17.44 7.05 -5.68
CA ARG A 415 16.71 6.29 -6.70
C ARG A 415 17.64 5.80 -7.80
N PHE A 416 17.28 4.70 -8.46
CA PHE A 416 18.00 4.16 -9.61
C PHE A 416 17.01 3.59 -10.61
N ARG A 417 17.40 3.54 -11.89
CA ARG A 417 16.54 2.94 -12.92
C ARG A 417 16.57 1.41 -12.86
N ILE A 418 15.40 0.80 -12.90
CA ILE A 418 15.24 -0.67 -12.87
C ILE A 418 15.73 -1.32 -14.18
N ASP A 419 15.51 -0.65 -15.30
CA ASP A 419 15.94 -1.09 -16.64
C ASP A 419 17.43 -0.80 -16.93
N ASN A 420 18.09 0.02 -16.11
CA ASN A 420 19.52 0.30 -16.19
C ASN A 420 20.15 0.21 -14.79
N PHE A 421 20.45 -1.03 -14.38
CA PHE A 421 20.98 -1.34 -13.05
C PHE A 421 22.49 -1.08 -12.94
N THR A 422 22.89 0.17 -13.16
CA THR A 422 24.28 0.64 -13.09
C THR A 422 24.37 1.94 -12.28
N THR A 423 25.58 2.31 -11.83
CA THR A 423 25.79 3.53 -11.03
C THR A 423 25.50 4.81 -11.81
N ALA A 424 25.51 4.76 -13.14
CA ALA A 424 25.17 5.89 -14.00
C ALA A 424 23.68 6.28 -13.95
N SER A 425 22.79 5.40 -13.52
CA SER A 425 21.35 5.68 -13.39
C SER A 425 20.94 6.18 -12.00
N VAL A 426 21.90 6.27 -11.07
CA VAL A 426 21.64 6.59 -9.67
C VAL A 426 21.49 8.10 -9.50
N GLU A 427 20.43 8.50 -8.81
CA GLU A 427 20.17 9.88 -8.42
C GLU A 427 19.99 9.96 -6.90
N VAL A 428 20.44 11.08 -6.31
CA VAL A 428 20.44 11.28 -4.85
C VAL A 428 19.74 12.58 -4.50
N LEU A 429 18.72 12.49 -3.65
CA LEU A 429 18.05 13.64 -3.04
C LEU A 429 18.54 13.80 -1.60
N ASN A 430 19.20 14.92 -1.31
CA ASN A 430 19.69 15.24 0.02
C ASN A 430 18.61 15.95 0.85
N LEU A 431 17.88 15.18 1.66
CA LEU A 431 16.80 15.68 2.52
C LEU A 431 17.34 16.54 3.66
N THR A 432 18.52 16.23 4.21
CA THR A 432 19.10 17.00 5.34
C THR A 432 19.59 18.38 4.96
N ALA A 433 19.87 18.59 3.67
CA ALA A 433 20.16 19.93 3.15
C ALA A 433 18.92 20.84 3.13
N ILE A 434 17.71 20.26 3.18
CA ILE A 434 16.44 20.99 3.20
C ILE A 434 16.02 21.23 4.65
N ASP A 435 15.97 20.19 5.47
CA ASP A 435 15.76 20.28 6.92
C ASP A 435 16.64 19.24 7.62
N PRO A 436 17.48 19.62 8.60
CA PRO A 436 18.38 18.69 9.30
C PRO A 436 17.64 17.57 10.05
N ARG A 437 16.33 17.70 10.29
CA ARG A 437 15.49 16.68 10.93
C ARG A 437 15.03 15.58 9.98
N TYR A 438 15.18 15.74 8.66
CA TYR A 438 14.76 14.74 7.68
C TYR A 438 15.76 13.58 7.58
N VAL A 439 15.83 12.77 8.63
CA VAL A 439 16.74 11.64 8.78
C VAL A 439 16.05 10.44 9.43
N GLY A 440 16.66 9.26 9.35
CA GLY A 440 16.32 8.17 10.25
C GLY A 440 14.96 7.55 10.02
N PHE A 441 14.57 7.29 8.77
CA PHE A 441 13.26 6.71 8.43
C PHE A 441 13.25 5.18 8.56
N SER A 442 12.10 4.61 8.93
CA SER A 442 11.94 3.14 8.99
C SER A 442 11.59 2.55 7.64
N SER A 443 10.69 3.20 6.90
CA SER A 443 10.14 2.73 5.63
C SER A 443 9.61 3.91 4.80
N ALA A 444 8.98 3.60 3.66
CA ALA A 444 8.25 4.55 2.84
C ALA A 444 7.07 3.86 2.15
N PHE A 445 6.02 4.62 1.84
CA PHE A 445 4.89 4.16 1.05
C PHE A 445 4.54 5.19 -0.02
N THR A 446 3.83 4.77 -1.07
CA THR A 446 3.41 5.65 -2.17
C THR A 446 1.91 5.90 -2.16
N TYR A 447 1.52 7.09 -2.59
CA TYR A 447 0.14 7.45 -2.88
C TYR A 447 0.12 8.57 -3.92
N GLY A 448 -0.58 8.33 -5.04
CA GLY A 448 -0.49 9.17 -6.22
C GLY A 448 0.95 9.28 -6.74
N ALA A 449 1.39 10.49 -7.07
CA ALA A 449 2.75 10.76 -7.53
C ALA A 449 3.76 10.97 -6.38
N TYR A 450 3.37 10.72 -5.13
CA TYR A 450 4.19 11.02 -3.95
C TYR A 450 4.62 9.76 -3.21
N ALA A 451 5.83 9.80 -2.65
CA ALA A 451 6.27 8.90 -1.59
C ALA A 451 6.29 9.62 -0.24
N TYR A 452 5.94 8.89 0.81
CA TYR A 452 5.85 9.37 2.18
C TYR A 452 6.85 8.60 3.03
N MET A 453 7.86 9.29 3.56
CA MET A 453 8.89 8.70 4.40
C MET A 453 8.32 8.50 5.81
N VAL A 454 8.35 7.27 6.29
CA VAL A 454 7.78 6.89 7.60
C VAL A 454 8.77 7.28 8.70
N PRO A 455 8.40 8.16 9.64
CA PRO A 455 9.31 8.65 10.66
C PRO A 455 9.58 7.58 11.72
N PHE A 456 10.85 7.46 12.09
CA PHE A 456 11.31 6.46 13.03
C PHE A 456 12.21 7.07 14.10
N ARG A 457 13.41 7.54 13.74
CA ARG A 457 14.37 8.17 14.67
C ARG A 457 14.61 9.63 14.35
N ARG A 458 15.02 10.41 15.35
CA ARG A 458 15.49 11.81 15.22
C ARG A 458 16.87 11.98 15.85
N PRO A 459 17.60 13.05 15.49
CA PRO A 459 18.83 13.44 16.18
C PRO A 459 18.59 13.66 17.68
N LEU A 460 19.61 13.38 18.49
CA LEU A 460 19.62 13.63 19.92
C LEU A 460 19.66 15.15 20.19
N VAL A 461 18.98 15.62 21.24
CA VAL A 461 18.92 17.04 21.61
C VAL A 461 19.13 17.26 23.12
N GLY A 462 19.70 18.41 23.48
CA GLY A 462 19.83 18.84 24.88
C GLY A 462 20.57 17.82 25.75
N ASP A 463 19.96 17.45 26.87
CA ASP A 463 20.54 16.49 27.81
C ASP A 463 20.75 15.10 27.20
N GLU A 464 20.02 14.72 26.13
CA GLU A 464 20.21 13.45 25.41
C GLU A 464 21.66 13.29 24.88
N LEU A 465 22.40 14.39 24.68
CA LEU A 465 23.78 14.40 24.21
C LEU A 465 24.83 14.09 25.30
N THR A 466 24.44 14.16 26.58
CA THR A 466 25.41 14.21 27.70
C THR A 466 25.48 12.94 28.56
N MET A 467 24.60 11.95 28.34
CA MET A 467 24.36 10.91 29.35
C MET A 467 25.03 9.55 29.05
N ASN A 468 25.64 8.96 30.09
CA ASN A 468 25.96 7.52 30.23
C ASN A 468 24.69 6.65 30.35
N LEU A 469 23.68 6.87 29.50
CA LEU A 469 22.47 6.04 29.44
C LEU A 469 22.80 4.78 28.65
N ARG A 470 23.40 3.80 29.32
CA ARG A 470 23.80 2.50 28.73
C ARG A 470 22.62 1.66 28.22
N GLU A 471 21.38 2.01 28.55
CA GLU A 471 20.19 1.33 28.04
C GLU A 471 19.08 2.36 27.75
N PHE A 472 18.77 2.54 26.47
CA PHE A 472 17.61 3.28 25.91
C PHE A 472 17.33 4.71 26.44
N PRO A 473 17.48 5.70 25.55
CA PRO A 473 16.26 6.20 24.91
C PRO A 473 16.42 6.34 23.40
N VAL A 474 15.51 5.73 22.64
CA VAL A 474 15.39 6.07 21.21
C VAL A 474 14.72 7.43 21.12
N SER A 475 15.45 8.42 20.61
CA SER A 475 14.83 9.66 20.19
C SER A 475 14.00 9.37 18.94
N SER A 476 12.68 9.20 19.12
CA SER A 476 11.73 8.92 18.06
C SER A 476 11.28 10.20 17.34
N SER A 477 11.01 10.08 16.04
CA SER A 477 10.49 11.17 15.20
C SER A 477 9.01 10.97 14.87
N GLY A 478 8.23 12.06 14.78
CA GLY A 478 6.87 12.09 14.21
C GLY A 478 6.82 12.78 12.83
N LEU A 479 7.97 13.14 12.25
CA LEU A 479 8.08 14.00 11.07
C LEU A 479 8.00 13.22 9.74
N VAL A 480 6.82 13.16 9.15
CA VAL A 480 6.58 12.55 7.84
C VAL A 480 7.09 13.47 6.74
N VAL A 481 7.88 12.95 5.80
CA VAL A 481 8.38 13.73 4.65
C VAL A 481 7.73 13.23 3.37
N ARG A 482 7.09 14.13 2.62
CA ARG A 482 6.48 13.86 1.32
C ARG A 482 7.43 14.25 0.19
N VAL A 483 7.72 13.32 -0.70
CA VAL A 483 8.59 13.48 -1.87
C VAL A 483 7.77 13.27 -3.13
N ASP A 484 7.83 14.21 -4.06
CA ASP A 484 7.28 14.06 -5.41
C ASP A 484 8.20 13.15 -6.23
N LEU A 485 7.68 12.03 -6.72
CA LEU A 485 8.44 11.02 -7.45
C LEU A 485 8.70 11.42 -8.91
N SER A 486 7.85 12.27 -9.48
CA SER A 486 8.00 12.76 -10.85
C SER A 486 9.15 13.76 -10.97
N THR A 487 9.27 14.67 -10.00
CA THR A 487 10.33 15.69 -9.97
C THR A 487 11.52 15.32 -9.08
N PHE A 488 11.38 14.26 -8.27
CA PHE A 488 12.35 13.81 -7.27
C PHE A 488 12.77 14.92 -6.30
N ARG A 489 11.78 15.62 -5.74
CA ARG A 489 11.95 16.74 -4.81
C ARG A 489 11.02 16.63 -3.62
N VAL A 490 11.40 17.23 -2.50
CA VAL A 490 10.51 17.34 -1.33
C VAL A 490 9.31 18.22 -1.69
N ALA A 491 8.11 17.71 -1.46
CA ALA A 491 6.83 18.36 -1.73
C ALA A 491 6.09 18.81 -0.47
N GLY A 492 6.60 18.46 0.72
CA GLY A 492 6.04 18.88 2.00
C GLY A 492 6.49 17.98 3.15
N SER A 493 6.12 18.36 4.37
CA SER A 493 6.27 17.52 5.56
C SER A 493 5.11 17.76 6.53
N LEU A 494 4.89 16.80 7.42
CA LEU A 494 3.84 16.82 8.43
C LEU A 494 4.41 16.28 9.75
N ASP A 495 4.30 17.07 10.83
CA ASP A 495 4.75 16.65 12.15
C ASP A 495 3.58 16.08 12.97
N LEU A 496 3.51 14.74 13.03
CA LEU A 496 2.47 14.04 13.77
C LEU A 496 2.62 14.23 15.29
N ALA A 497 3.85 14.43 15.78
CA ALA A 497 4.10 14.68 17.19
C ALA A 497 3.58 16.05 17.65
N GLY A 498 3.38 16.99 16.70
CA GLY A 498 2.69 18.25 16.95
C GLY A 498 1.19 18.09 17.23
N VAL A 499 0.57 17.01 16.78
CA VAL A 499 -0.85 16.67 17.07
C VAL A 499 -0.97 15.91 18.38
N HIS A 500 -0.09 14.92 18.59
CA HIS A 500 0.00 14.19 19.85
C HIS A 500 1.45 13.70 20.05
N PRO A 501 2.10 13.95 21.19
CA PRO A 501 3.55 13.72 21.38
C PRO A 501 3.97 12.25 21.16
N ASP A 502 3.09 11.29 21.44
CA ASP A 502 3.34 9.86 21.23
C ASP A 502 3.16 9.37 19.78
N LEU A 503 2.71 10.22 18.84
CA LEU A 503 2.64 9.87 17.42
C LEU A 503 4.03 9.96 16.76
N CYS A 504 4.92 9.09 17.19
CA CYS A 504 6.29 9.01 16.74
C CYS A 504 6.79 7.56 16.70
N GLY A 505 7.91 7.36 16.03
CA GLY A 505 8.64 6.08 16.04
C GLY A 505 7.84 4.93 15.46
N PHE A 506 7.41 5.09 14.21
CA PHE A 506 6.62 4.09 13.49
C PHE A 506 7.54 3.13 12.73
N SER A 507 7.18 1.84 12.71
CA SER A 507 7.95 0.80 12.00
C SER A 507 7.62 0.73 10.51
N GLY A 508 6.45 1.26 10.11
CA GLY A 508 5.95 1.29 8.75
C GLY A 508 4.61 2.02 8.68
N ALA A 509 3.97 2.00 7.52
CA ALA A 509 2.60 2.47 7.35
C ALA A 509 1.87 1.62 6.28
N VAL A 510 0.55 1.58 6.36
CA VAL A 510 -0.33 0.87 5.43
C VAL A 510 -1.30 1.88 4.81
N THR A 511 -1.51 1.80 3.49
CA THR A 511 -2.49 2.63 2.79
C THR A 511 -3.77 1.84 2.52
N VAL A 512 -4.91 2.45 2.83
CA VAL A 512 -6.24 1.96 2.42
C VAL A 512 -7.02 3.17 1.91
N THR A 513 -7.36 3.18 0.62
CA THR A 513 -7.88 4.37 -0.08
C THR A 513 -6.91 5.56 0.04
N HIS A 514 -7.37 6.75 0.45
CA HIS A 514 -6.55 7.94 0.68
C HIS A 514 -5.95 8.03 2.09
N PHE A 515 -6.24 7.07 2.98
CA PHE A 515 -5.72 7.11 4.35
C PHE A 515 -4.42 6.32 4.48
N ALA A 516 -3.43 6.92 5.12
CA ALA A 516 -2.26 6.23 5.64
C ALA A 516 -2.43 5.92 7.13
N TYR A 517 -2.18 4.67 7.51
CA TYR A 517 -2.21 4.18 8.88
C TYR A 517 -0.78 3.86 9.33
N PHE A 518 -0.25 4.68 10.24
CA PHE A 518 1.11 4.57 10.75
C PHE A 518 1.18 3.53 11.87
N ILE A 519 2.09 2.57 11.72
CA ILE A 519 2.17 1.38 12.56
C ILE A 519 3.04 1.67 13.79
N PRO A 520 2.46 1.69 15.00
CA PRO A 520 3.18 2.14 16.18
C PRO A 520 4.21 1.11 16.64
N TYR A 521 5.42 1.60 16.91
CA TYR A 521 6.49 0.78 17.45
C TYR A 521 7.04 1.34 18.77
N MET A 522 7.75 2.47 18.75
CA MET A 522 8.42 3.03 19.95
C MET A 522 8.12 4.51 20.15
N ARG A 523 7.69 4.91 21.35
CA ARG A 523 7.43 6.32 21.72
C ARG A 523 8.65 7.04 22.30
N VAL A 524 8.53 8.36 22.50
CA VAL A 524 9.54 9.20 23.15
C VAL A 524 9.70 8.81 24.63
N LYS A 525 10.91 8.99 25.18
CA LYS A 525 11.19 8.87 26.61
C LYS A 525 10.38 9.90 27.41
N GLU A 526 9.65 9.45 28.43
CA GLU A 526 9.12 10.35 29.47
C GLU A 526 10.13 10.44 30.65
N PRO A 527 10.28 11.60 31.31
CA PRO A 527 11.35 11.83 32.29
C PRO A 527 11.25 11.07 33.63
N ASP A 528 10.10 10.49 34.01
CA ASP A 528 9.88 10.03 35.39
C ASP A 528 9.77 8.50 35.58
N SER A 529 10.38 8.02 36.67
CA SER A 529 10.61 6.61 36.98
C SER A 529 9.39 5.88 37.54
N GLN A 530 8.77 5.02 36.73
CA GLN A 530 8.13 3.76 37.12
C GLN A 530 7.98 2.94 35.83
N GLU A 531 9.03 2.22 35.44
CA GLU A 531 9.08 1.28 34.31
C GLU A 531 8.29 1.70 33.04
N LEU A 532 8.83 2.68 32.32
CA LEU A 532 8.25 3.18 31.07
C LEU A 532 8.41 2.15 29.95
N ASN A 533 7.38 1.34 29.72
CA ASN A 533 7.29 0.51 28.53
C ASN A 533 7.37 1.41 27.27
N PRO A 534 8.46 1.34 26.47
CA PRO A 534 8.69 2.24 25.34
C PRO A 534 7.81 1.91 24.14
N TYR A 535 7.15 0.75 24.16
CA TYR A 535 6.34 0.29 23.04
C TYR A 535 5.00 1.03 23.00
N SER A 536 4.69 1.58 21.84
CA SER A 536 3.47 2.35 21.60
C SER A 536 2.38 1.47 21.01
N GLY A 537 1.13 1.76 21.35
CA GLY A 537 -0.07 1.23 20.67
C GLY A 537 -0.91 2.34 20.06
N LEU A 538 -0.33 3.53 19.85
CA LEU A 538 -1.02 4.70 19.32
C LEU A 538 -0.87 4.75 17.78
N VAL A 539 -1.88 4.28 17.07
CA VAL A 539 -1.93 4.30 15.61
C VAL A 539 -2.27 5.71 15.13
N GLY A 540 -1.48 6.27 14.22
CA GLY A 540 -1.80 7.52 13.52
C GLY A 540 -2.51 7.26 12.20
N ARG A 541 -3.56 8.02 11.88
CA ARG A 541 -4.24 8.01 10.58
C ARG A 541 -4.13 9.39 9.94
N VAL A 542 -3.65 9.46 8.71
CA VAL A 542 -3.48 10.71 7.96
C VAL A 542 -4.28 10.65 6.66
N ASP A 543 -5.06 11.68 6.36
CA ASP A 543 -5.66 11.87 5.03
C ASP A 543 -4.59 12.39 4.06
N LEU A 544 -4.31 11.64 3.00
CA LEU A 544 -3.25 11.97 2.06
C LEU A 544 -3.68 12.98 1.00
N ARG A 545 -4.98 13.30 0.89
CA ARG A 545 -5.49 14.29 -0.08
C ARG A 545 -5.14 15.70 0.35
N ASP A 546 -5.34 16.01 1.64
CA ASP A 546 -4.95 17.29 2.23
C ASP A 546 -3.57 17.25 2.89
N PHE A 547 -3.06 16.05 3.21
CA PHE A 547 -1.80 15.83 3.91
C PHE A 547 -1.65 16.69 5.18
N SER A 548 -2.75 16.87 5.91
CA SER A 548 -2.81 17.68 7.14
C SER A 548 -3.83 17.18 8.16
N SER A 549 -4.90 16.51 7.72
CA SER A 549 -5.89 15.91 8.62
C SER A 549 -5.33 14.66 9.29
N VAL A 550 -5.17 14.72 10.62
CA VAL A 550 -4.61 13.65 11.45
C VAL A 550 -5.63 13.19 12.49
N GLN A 551 -5.76 11.88 12.61
CA GLN A 551 -6.51 11.21 13.69
C GLN A 551 -5.62 10.15 14.34
N TYR A 552 -6.00 9.68 15.53
CA TYR A 552 -5.26 8.64 16.23
C TYR A 552 -6.16 7.69 17.00
N LEU A 553 -5.67 6.48 17.23
CA LEU A 553 -6.38 5.43 17.94
C LEU A 553 -5.43 4.69 18.89
N ASN A 554 -5.78 4.67 20.19
CA ASN A 554 -4.98 4.01 21.21
C ASN A 554 -5.47 2.58 21.44
N LEU A 555 -4.79 1.59 20.84
CA LEU A 555 -5.16 0.18 20.91
C LEU A 555 -5.06 -0.40 22.33
N THR A 556 -4.32 0.28 23.20
CA THR A 556 -3.98 -0.21 24.54
C THR A 556 -5.12 -0.04 25.54
N ALA A 557 -6.14 0.73 25.16
CA ALA A 557 -7.41 0.81 25.85
C ALA A 557 -8.26 -0.45 25.68
N ILE A 558 -8.00 -1.27 24.64
CA ILE A 558 -8.69 -2.55 24.41
C ILE A 558 -7.95 -3.68 25.14
N ASP A 559 -6.64 -3.76 24.92
CA ASP A 559 -5.77 -4.73 25.58
C ASP A 559 -4.38 -4.10 25.74
N SER A 560 -3.84 -4.13 26.95
CA SER A 560 -2.58 -3.45 27.30
C SER A 560 -1.37 -3.95 26.50
N GLY A 561 -1.45 -5.16 25.95
CA GLY A 561 -0.42 -5.79 25.11
C GLY A 561 -0.49 -5.46 23.62
N LEU A 562 -1.49 -4.70 23.15
CA LEU A 562 -1.58 -4.23 21.76
C LEU A 562 -0.64 -3.04 21.52
N ARG A 563 0.67 -3.31 21.60
CA ARG A 563 1.75 -2.34 21.48
C ARG A 563 2.93 -2.94 20.70
N GLY A 564 3.73 -2.08 20.09
CA GLY A 564 5.03 -2.42 19.53
C GLY A 564 4.96 -3.38 18.35
N PHE A 565 4.32 -2.93 17.28
CA PHE A 565 4.12 -3.67 16.05
C PHE A 565 5.24 -3.38 15.03
N MET A 566 5.53 -4.36 14.16
CA MET A 566 6.53 -4.25 13.11
C MET A 566 5.91 -4.43 11.73
N LYS A 567 5.73 -3.34 10.99
CA LYS A 567 5.05 -3.35 9.68
C LYS A 567 3.59 -3.83 9.80
N GLY A 568 2.93 -3.96 8.66
CA GLY A 568 1.53 -4.32 8.56
C GLY A 568 1.12 -4.38 7.10
N PHE A 569 -0.10 -4.85 6.86
CA PHE A 569 -0.64 -5.00 5.51
C PHE A 569 -2.15 -4.73 5.50
N ALA A 570 -2.68 -4.44 4.31
CA ALA A 570 -4.10 -4.25 4.09
C ALA A 570 -4.76 -5.50 3.48
N TYR A 571 -5.99 -5.78 3.87
CA TYR A 571 -6.85 -6.73 3.18
C TYR A 571 -8.27 -6.18 3.15
N ARG A 572 -8.80 -5.95 1.95
CA ARG A 572 -10.04 -5.18 1.75
C ARG A 572 -9.98 -3.84 2.51
N GLN A 573 -10.98 -3.55 3.34
CA GLN A 573 -11.04 -2.35 4.17
C GLN A 573 -10.30 -2.47 5.52
N TYR A 574 -9.53 -3.53 5.76
CA TYR A 574 -8.92 -3.78 7.06
C TYR A 574 -7.41 -3.54 7.02
N VAL A 575 -6.89 -2.97 8.11
CA VAL A 575 -5.45 -2.85 8.36
C VAL A 575 -5.05 -3.86 9.41
N PHE A 576 -4.02 -4.65 9.13
CA PHE A 576 -3.47 -5.65 10.04
C PHE A 576 -2.11 -5.20 10.55
N LEU A 577 -1.92 -5.24 11.87
CA LEU A 577 -0.65 -4.91 12.53
C LEU A 577 0.07 -6.19 12.93
N VAL A 578 1.33 -6.31 12.50
CA VAL A 578 2.14 -7.50 12.74
C VAL A 578 2.76 -7.43 14.14
N PRO A 579 2.51 -8.41 15.02
CA PRO A 579 2.95 -8.35 16.41
C PRO A 579 4.44 -8.66 16.52
N HIS A 580 5.15 -7.83 17.29
CA HIS A 580 6.59 -7.97 17.52
C HIS A 580 6.91 -8.02 19.01
N ARG A 581 6.99 -6.87 19.68
CA ARG A 581 7.38 -6.78 21.09
C ARG A 581 6.52 -5.78 21.82
N SER A 582 5.82 -6.23 22.85
CA SER A 582 4.81 -5.43 23.56
C SER A 582 5.28 -4.88 24.90
N SER A 583 6.40 -5.37 25.44
CA SER A 583 6.98 -4.88 26.70
C SER A 583 8.51 -4.79 26.64
N PHE A 584 9.08 -3.95 27.50
CA PHE A 584 10.53 -3.89 27.65
C PHE A 584 11.04 -5.12 28.40
N TYR A 585 10.45 -5.37 29.56
CA TYR A 585 10.74 -6.51 30.39
C TYR A 585 9.41 -7.12 30.84
N ASP A 586 9.38 -8.44 30.94
CA ASP A 586 8.25 -9.17 31.51
C ASP A 586 8.84 -10.26 32.42
N PRO A 587 8.66 -10.17 33.74
CA PRO A 587 9.16 -11.18 34.67
C PRO A 587 8.37 -12.49 34.61
N MET A 588 7.17 -12.50 33.99
CA MET A 588 6.26 -13.64 33.96
C MET A 588 6.20 -14.35 32.59
N GLY A 589 6.88 -13.82 31.56
CA GLY A 589 6.83 -14.38 30.21
C GLY A 589 7.77 -13.67 29.23
N PRO A 590 7.80 -14.08 27.95
CA PRO A 590 8.57 -13.38 26.94
C PRO A 590 7.90 -12.03 26.61
N ALA A 591 8.72 -10.99 26.45
CA ALA A 591 8.27 -9.64 26.11
C ALA A 591 7.64 -9.52 24.71
N GLN A 592 7.80 -10.55 23.89
CA GLN A 592 7.33 -10.69 22.53
C GLN A 592 5.85 -11.03 22.49
N SER A 593 5.12 -10.40 21.58
CA SER A 593 3.68 -10.57 21.43
C SER A 593 3.35 -11.43 20.22
N GLY A 594 2.27 -12.22 20.33
CA GLY A 594 1.60 -12.89 19.21
C GLY A 594 0.23 -12.29 18.90
N LYS A 595 -0.13 -11.13 19.47
CA LYS A 595 -1.45 -10.51 19.30
C LYS A 595 -1.53 -9.68 18.02
N VAL A 596 -2.05 -10.26 16.94
CA VAL A 596 -2.31 -9.57 15.67
C VAL A 596 -3.51 -8.64 15.85
N ALA A 597 -3.36 -7.35 15.59
CA ALA A 597 -4.49 -6.41 15.61
C ALA A 597 -5.04 -6.21 14.19
N ARG A 598 -6.37 -6.13 14.08
CA ARG A 598 -7.12 -5.80 12.87
C ARG A 598 -7.98 -4.57 13.13
N ILE A 599 -7.85 -3.55 12.28
CA ILE A 599 -8.58 -2.28 12.35
C ILE A 599 -9.51 -2.20 11.13
N ASP A 600 -10.81 -2.00 11.35
CA ASP A 600 -11.76 -1.63 10.30
C ASP A 600 -11.61 -0.14 9.96
N THR A 601 -11.26 0.15 8.70
CA THR A 601 -11.10 1.55 8.26
C THR A 601 -12.41 2.34 8.19
N ARG A 602 -13.58 1.67 8.15
CA ARG A 602 -14.89 2.32 8.17
C ARG A 602 -15.29 2.82 9.56
N ASP A 603 -14.78 2.18 10.60
CA ASP A 603 -14.98 2.58 12.00
C ASP A 603 -13.62 2.73 12.69
N PHE A 604 -12.98 3.89 12.52
CA PHE A 604 -11.70 4.19 13.17
C PHE A 604 -11.90 4.63 14.62
N SER A 605 -12.50 3.75 15.41
CA SER A 605 -12.72 3.87 16.84
C SER A 605 -12.32 2.56 17.55
N LEU A 606 -12.45 2.50 18.88
CA LEU A 606 -12.15 1.27 19.62
C LEU A 606 -13.07 0.10 19.23
N ASN A 607 -14.29 0.38 18.74
CA ASN A 607 -15.25 -0.65 18.34
C ASN A 607 -14.87 -1.33 17.02
N GLY A 608 -14.20 -0.62 16.12
CA GLY A 608 -13.70 -1.16 14.85
C GLY A 608 -12.40 -1.96 14.98
N VAL A 609 -11.93 -2.24 16.20
CA VAL A 609 -10.69 -2.99 16.43
C VAL A 609 -11.01 -4.39 16.97
N SER A 610 -10.29 -5.37 16.42
CA SER A 610 -10.30 -6.76 16.90
C SER A 610 -8.87 -7.29 16.93
N PHE A 611 -8.59 -8.32 17.74
CA PHE A 611 -7.27 -8.94 17.76
C PHE A 611 -7.35 -10.46 17.90
N LEU A 612 -6.31 -11.15 17.41
CA LEU A 612 -6.12 -12.59 17.47
C LEU A 612 -4.78 -12.89 18.16
N ASP A 613 -4.79 -13.68 19.23
CA ASP A 613 -3.58 -14.15 19.88
C ASP A 613 -3.09 -15.47 19.26
N LEU A 614 -2.06 -15.38 18.43
CA LEU A 614 -1.47 -16.52 17.74
C LEU A 614 -0.86 -17.56 18.69
N THR A 615 -0.48 -17.16 19.91
CA THR A 615 0.16 -18.07 20.88
C THR A 615 -0.82 -18.98 21.60
N ALA A 616 -2.11 -18.62 21.57
CA ALA A 616 -3.20 -19.34 22.21
C ALA A 616 -4.19 -19.95 21.21
N ALA A 617 -4.20 -19.49 19.96
CA ALA A 617 -5.07 -20.01 18.93
C ALA A 617 -4.71 -21.46 18.56
N LEU A 618 -5.73 -22.32 18.46
CA LEU A 618 -5.56 -23.68 17.95
C LEU A 618 -5.17 -23.64 16.47
N ARG A 619 -4.24 -24.51 16.08
CA ARG A 619 -3.82 -24.61 14.68
C ARG A 619 -4.86 -25.35 13.87
N SER A 620 -5.12 -24.86 12.66
CA SER A 620 -5.82 -25.57 11.59
C SER A 620 -4.86 -26.51 10.84
N GLN A 621 -4.12 -27.31 11.60
CA GLN A 621 -3.14 -28.31 11.19
C GLN A 621 -3.19 -29.47 12.19
N VAL A 622 -2.66 -30.64 11.80
CA VAL A 622 -2.54 -31.77 12.73
C VAL A 622 -1.11 -31.81 13.29
N PRO A 623 -0.92 -31.97 14.61
CA PRO A 623 -1.92 -31.88 15.68
C PRO A 623 -2.43 -30.44 15.89
N ASP A 624 -3.66 -30.31 16.38
CA ASP A 624 -4.46 -29.07 16.43
C ASP A 624 -4.30 -28.28 17.74
N PHE A 625 -3.10 -28.27 18.34
CA PHE A 625 -2.83 -27.50 19.55
C PHE A 625 -2.17 -26.14 19.26
N ALA A 626 -2.30 -25.21 20.20
CA ALA A 626 -1.71 -23.88 20.14
C ALA A 626 -0.18 -23.90 20.22
N ASP A 627 0.49 -23.06 19.43
CA ASP A 627 1.95 -22.95 19.43
C ASP A 627 2.38 -21.64 20.12
N THR A 628 2.92 -21.79 21.32
CA THR A 628 3.38 -20.66 22.12
C THR A 628 4.55 -19.90 21.50
N ASP A 629 5.24 -20.42 20.49
CA ASP A 629 6.35 -19.71 19.83
C ASP A 629 5.90 -18.73 18.75
N LEU A 630 4.60 -18.67 18.41
CA LEU A 630 4.05 -17.76 17.39
C LEU A 630 3.95 -16.32 17.89
N ARG A 631 5.11 -15.71 18.16
CA ARG A 631 5.27 -14.34 18.65
C ARG A 631 6.53 -13.71 18.09
N GLY A 632 6.59 -12.38 18.08
CA GLY A 632 7.82 -11.67 17.71
C GLY A 632 8.17 -11.70 16.22
N PHE A 633 7.18 -11.44 15.38
CA PHE A 633 7.34 -11.35 13.93
C PHE A 633 7.85 -9.95 13.53
N ASN A 634 8.62 -9.85 12.44
CA ASN A 634 9.24 -8.58 12.02
C ASN A 634 8.62 -7.97 10.75
N GLY A 635 7.69 -8.68 10.12
CA GLY A 635 6.97 -8.24 8.93
C GLY A 635 5.84 -9.19 8.56
N GLY A 636 5.06 -8.84 7.54
CA GLY A 636 4.00 -9.69 7.05
C GLY A 636 3.53 -9.28 5.66
N VAL A 637 3.00 -10.24 4.92
CA VAL A 637 2.52 -10.07 3.54
C VAL A 637 1.17 -10.75 3.36
N VAL A 638 0.43 -10.35 2.33
CA VAL A 638 -0.90 -10.89 2.03
C VAL A 638 -0.96 -11.44 0.61
N SER A 639 -1.35 -12.71 0.48
CA SER A 639 -1.57 -13.36 -0.82
C SER A 639 -2.89 -14.12 -0.79
N GLY A 640 -3.76 -13.85 -1.76
CA GLY A 640 -5.13 -14.38 -1.75
C GLY A 640 -5.90 -13.82 -0.55
N LYS A 641 -6.58 -14.68 0.21
CA LYS A 641 -7.24 -14.30 1.47
C LYS A 641 -6.37 -14.57 2.72
N TYR A 642 -5.10 -14.90 2.55
CA TYR A 642 -4.22 -15.31 3.65
C TYR A 642 -3.16 -14.26 3.97
N GLY A 643 -2.98 -14.00 5.27
CA GLY A 643 -1.88 -13.19 5.79
C GLY A 643 -0.75 -14.09 6.29
N PHE A 644 0.48 -13.75 5.93
CA PHE A 644 1.70 -14.49 6.27
C PHE A 644 2.60 -13.62 7.13
N PHE A 645 3.08 -14.15 8.25
CA PHE A 645 3.90 -13.44 9.22
C PHE A 645 5.33 -13.95 9.19
N VAL A 646 6.27 -13.02 9.07
CA VAL A 646 7.69 -13.27 8.85
C VAL A 646 8.38 -13.50 10.19
N PRO A 647 8.96 -14.69 10.43
CA PRO A 647 9.50 -15.04 11.74
C PRO A 647 10.82 -14.33 12.01
N TYR A 648 10.97 -13.84 13.24
CA TYR A 648 12.20 -13.19 13.68
C TYR A 648 12.69 -13.72 15.03
N PHE A 649 12.19 -13.20 16.14
CA PHE A 649 12.67 -13.54 17.48
C PHE A 649 11.51 -13.70 18.44
N ASN A 650 11.35 -14.89 19.04
CA ASN A 650 10.18 -15.21 19.87
C ASN A 650 10.34 -14.85 21.36
N GLY A 651 11.45 -14.21 21.75
CA GLY A 651 11.76 -13.89 23.14
C GLY A 651 12.73 -14.85 23.82
N ALA A 652 12.88 -16.06 23.28
CA ALA A 652 13.87 -17.03 23.74
C ALA A 652 14.94 -17.27 22.66
N THR A 653 14.52 -17.47 21.41
CA THR A 653 15.40 -17.80 20.29
C THR A 653 14.93 -17.15 18.98
N PHE A 654 15.82 -17.08 18.00
CA PHE A 654 15.40 -16.74 16.64
C PHE A 654 14.53 -17.87 16.07
N SER A 655 13.39 -17.49 15.52
CA SER A 655 12.37 -18.41 14.99
C SER A 655 12.49 -18.54 13.48
N GLY A 656 12.15 -19.73 12.97
CA GLY A 656 11.92 -20.00 11.55
C GLY A 656 10.48 -20.40 11.25
N LYS A 657 9.55 -20.18 12.20
CA LYS A 657 8.14 -20.54 12.10
C LYS A 657 7.34 -19.43 11.41
N VAL A 658 7.18 -19.54 10.09
CA VAL A 658 6.26 -18.68 9.32
C VAL A 658 4.83 -19.00 9.73
N CYS A 659 4.05 -17.99 10.10
CA CYS A 659 2.65 -18.17 10.45
C CYS A 659 1.75 -17.71 9.29
N ARG A 660 0.66 -18.42 9.03
CA ARG A 660 -0.40 -18.07 8.08
C ARG A 660 -1.74 -18.00 8.80
N ILE A 661 -2.57 -17.00 8.51
CA ILE A 661 -3.96 -16.92 9.00
C ILE A 661 -4.93 -16.63 7.85
N ASN A 662 -6.19 -17.04 8.00
CA ASN A 662 -7.26 -16.69 7.08
C ASN A 662 -7.83 -15.31 7.44
N LEU A 663 -7.75 -14.34 6.53
CA LEU A 663 -8.15 -12.95 6.79
C LEU A 663 -9.65 -12.71 6.64
N ASP A 664 -10.38 -13.58 5.93
CA ASP A 664 -11.84 -13.51 5.84
C ASP A 664 -12.48 -13.81 7.20
N LYS A 665 -12.01 -14.87 7.85
CA LYS A 665 -12.50 -15.34 9.13
C LYS A 665 -11.77 -14.73 10.33
N PHE A 666 -10.53 -14.27 10.10
CA PHE A 666 -9.60 -13.79 11.12
C PHE A 666 -9.28 -14.85 12.18
N ASP A 667 -9.04 -16.07 11.69
CA ASP A 667 -8.71 -17.29 12.44
C ASP A 667 -7.87 -18.24 11.56
N GLU A 668 -8.04 -19.56 11.71
CA GLU A 668 -7.41 -20.60 10.89
C GLU A 668 -5.88 -20.47 10.85
N VAL A 669 -5.29 -20.50 12.04
CA VAL A 669 -3.84 -20.37 12.21
C VAL A 669 -3.11 -21.61 11.70
N GLN A 670 -2.12 -21.41 10.85
CA GLN A 670 -1.25 -22.46 10.32
C GLN A 670 0.20 -22.03 10.42
N THR A 671 1.11 -22.99 10.54
CA THR A 671 2.53 -22.74 10.78
C THR A 671 3.39 -23.58 9.86
N LEU A 672 4.43 -22.97 9.32
CA LEU A 672 5.50 -23.61 8.56
C LEU A 672 6.84 -23.33 9.24
N ASP A 673 7.49 -24.35 9.77
CA ASP A 673 8.79 -24.31 10.44
C ASP A 673 9.92 -24.66 9.48
N LEU A 674 10.56 -23.62 8.95
CA LEU A 674 11.69 -23.73 8.03
C LEU A 674 12.91 -24.41 8.65
N THR A 675 12.98 -24.47 9.98
CA THR A 675 14.14 -25.00 10.71
C THR A 675 14.23 -26.52 10.63
N GLN A 676 13.15 -27.17 10.20
CA GLN A 676 13.13 -28.59 9.90
C GLN A 676 13.85 -28.93 8.60
N LEU A 677 13.98 -27.97 7.68
CA LEU A 677 14.79 -28.11 6.47
C LEU A 677 16.26 -27.78 6.76
N ASP A 678 16.50 -26.63 7.39
CA ASP A 678 17.83 -26.22 7.85
C ASP A 678 17.67 -25.37 9.11
N SER A 679 18.32 -25.80 10.19
CA SER A 679 18.33 -25.12 11.49
C SER A 679 18.69 -23.63 11.44
N LYS A 680 19.39 -23.17 10.39
CA LYS A 680 19.80 -21.76 10.20
C LYS A 680 18.74 -20.89 9.51
N LEU A 681 17.65 -21.45 9.00
CA LEU A 681 16.55 -20.69 8.37
C LEU A 681 15.64 -20.05 9.42
N ARG A 682 16.17 -19.02 10.07
CA ARG A 682 15.56 -18.29 11.19
C ARG A 682 15.87 -16.80 11.03
N GLY A 683 15.13 -15.93 11.72
CA GLY A 683 15.58 -14.54 11.90
C GLY A 683 15.50 -13.67 10.65
N PHE A 684 14.32 -13.60 10.03
CA PHE A 684 14.07 -12.83 8.81
C PHE A 684 13.53 -11.43 9.13
N ALA A 685 13.90 -10.43 8.33
CA ALA A 685 13.47 -9.04 8.54
C ALA A 685 12.19 -8.67 7.77
N ASP A 686 11.90 -9.35 6.66
CA ASP A 686 10.77 -9.01 5.80
C ASP A 686 10.32 -10.16 4.89
N GLY A 687 9.15 -9.98 4.29
CA GLY A 687 8.59 -10.84 3.25
C GLY A 687 8.31 -10.01 1.99
N ILE A 688 8.61 -10.57 0.82
CA ILE A 688 8.40 -9.91 -0.48
C ILE A 688 7.63 -10.89 -1.37
N LEU A 689 6.51 -10.45 -1.96
CA LEU A 689 5.72 -11.29 -2.85
C LEU A 689 6.20 -11.20 -4.30
N SER A 690 6.06 -12.30 -5.02
CA SER A 690 6.16 -12.26 -6.48
C SER A 690 4.98 -11.50 -7.09
N ARG A 691 5.29 -10.71 -8.10
CA ARG A 691 4.36 -9.94 -8.94
C ARG A 691 4.05 -10.64 -10.26
N VAL A 692 4.48 -11.88 -10.43
CA VAL A 692 4.14 -12.70 -11.59
C VAL A 692 2.88 -13.50 -11.29
N GLU A 693 1.89 -13.40 -12.17
CA GLU A 693 0.73 -14.29 -12.14
C GLU A 693 1.16 -15.66 -12.69
N GLU A 694 1.13 -16.67 -11.83
CA GLU A 694 1.48 -18.05 -12.18
C GLU A 694 0.28 -18.97 -12.02
N THR A 695 0.27 -20.08 -12.76
CA THR A 695 -0.71 -21.14 -12.54
C THR A 695 -0.50 -21.74 -11.16
N LEU A 696 -1.56 -21.67 -10.34
CA LEU A 696 -1.54 -22.21 -8.99
C LEU A 696 -1.90 -23.69 -8.97
N GLU A 697 -1.31 -24.44 -8.05
CA GLU A 697 -1.79 -25.77 -7.69
C GLU A 697 -3.17 -25.67 -7.03
N ALA A 698 -3.30 -24.89 -5.94
CA ALA A 698 -4.55 -24.62 -5.26
C ALA A 698 -4.84 -23.11 -5.16
N ASN A 699 -6.11 -22.73 -5.37
CA ASN A 699 -6.50 -21.33 -5.33
C ASN A 699 -6.42 -20.75 -3.91
N LEU A 700 -5.68 -19.64 -3.74
CA LEU A 700 -5.54 -18.93 -2.48
C LEU A 700 -6.73 -18.00 -2.14
N PHE A 701 -7.71 -17.88 -3.03
CA PHE A 701 -8.94 -17.11 -2.80
C PHE A 701 -10.18 -17.95 -2.47
N ASP A 702 -10.20 -19.24 -2.82
CA ASP A 702 -11.39 -20.07 -2.63
C ASP A 702 -11.55 -20.52 -1.17
N GLU A 703 -12.79 -20.75 -0.77
CA GLU A 703 -13.08 -21.32 0.55
C GLU A 703 -12.68 -22.79 0.63
N PHE A 704 -12.13 -23.12 1.80
CA PHE A 704 -12.02 -24.49 2.26
C PHE A 704 -13.44 -25.04 2.44
N GLN A 705 -13.94 -25.80 1.46
CA GLN A 705 -15.17 -26.56 1.64
C GLN A 705 -14.82 -27.96 2.13
N ILE A 706 -14.99 -28.19 3.44
CA ILE A 706 -15.23 -29.55 3.93
C ILE A 706 -16.59 -29.94 3.36
N ARG A 707 -16.62 -30.78 2.32
CA ARG A 707 -17.83 -31.55 2.08
C ARG A 707 -18.03 -32.43 3.31
N LEU A 708 -19.16 -32.27 4.00
CA LEU A 708 -19.64 -33.23 4.99
C LEU A 708 -19.40 -34.62 4.40
N GLY A 709 -18.54 -35.41 5.07
CA GLY A 709 -18.31 -36.78 4.65
C GLY A 709 -19.65 -37.47 4.57
N THR A 710 -19.93 -38.16 3.46
CA THR A 710 -21.04 -39.10 3.42
C THR A 710 -20.86 -40.06 4.59
N THR A 711 -21.85 -40.10 5.48
CA THR A 711 -21.94 -41.04 6.60
C THR A 711 -22.25 -42.46 6.16
N ASP A 712 -22.40 -42.70 4.85
CA ASP A 712 -22.59 -44.04 4.31
C ASP A 712 -21.32 -44.87 4.51
N PRO A 713 -21.39 -45.98 5.29
CA PRO A 713 -20.30 -46.93 5.42
C PRO A 713 -20.00 -47.51 4.05
N TYR A 714 -18.72 -47.50 3.64
CA TYR A 714 -18.29 -48.27 2.48
C TYR A 714 -18.27 -49.76 2.86
N ASP A 715 -19.09 -50.56 2.16
CA ASP A 715 -19.03 -52.01 2.23
C ASP A 715 -17.71 -52.48 1.60
N TYR A 716 -16.77 -52.90 2.45
CA TYR A 716 -15.59 -53.62 2.00
C TYR A 716 -15.95 -55.09 1.85
N HIS A 717 -16.18 -55.55 0.62
CA HIS A 717 -16.06 -56.96 0.31
C HIS A 717 -14.57 -57.31 0.22
N TYR A 718 -14.11 -58.10 1.19
CA TYR A 718 -12.76 -58.66 1.27
C TYR A 718 -12.47 -59.65 0.13
#